data_AF-A0A3D1GVH4-F1
#
_entry.id   AF-A0A3D1GVH4-F1
#
_cell.length_a   1.000
_cell.length_b   1.000
_cell.length_c   1.000
_cell.angle_alpha   90.00
_cell.angle_beta   90.00
_cell.angle_gamma   90.00
#
_symmetry.space_group_name_H-M   'P 1'
#
loop_
_entity.id
_entity.type
_entity.pdbx_description
1 polymer ?
#
loop_
_entity_poly.entity_id
_entity_poly.type
_entity_poly.pdbx_seq_one_letter_code
_entity_poly.pdbx_strand_id
1 'polypeptide(L)'
;MAVDYLSALNVGSGLNVTQIVDAIVDAERVPRETFLNDKIEEKTVSISSLGEVKSDVKTFDNNLDLLAGNTGLAVASTDDKMIAIEDNGKIAVQPFSHKMEVSQLAASHTVSFQGFTSASQVLASDTLAFDFGTWATNPSPPPAQTFTARTGNITTNISLTPPTNTLADLASAINDEDMGVTANIIRLADNNYAMTLVSKTGENNQMRITATGDVARVDYYAAGTGAGTLGDALGAAVAGDKFKFSNGTSDIEVTLPAGVTAGSYTLADLAAALETAAPTNSYMFEIVSGELKVTDETAGANAESWSLHHGPGGVFGAALTFGVASGSNVAGVDNQRDSNLNFDPENYAADASYQVISGQDAEFTLDGVDISRDTNEIEDLLSGVSLSLNKVTTGPVTVSADYDASNALTALELFVAELNFLIQKFKDVTFRGTAGEDNAGPLAGDPLIKSYLNTLKSMTTKPIPGFQADDIFMSNFGVMTERDGTLSINELTFNAFFEANPDAFSAMMNTRAVTDSNLVQAEITGTLWQAGNYNFNINPDTTADLDGDAMSLEGGKYKITTGDARGLALTLLGNGEDTTVRIGKSLLDILKDFSNDLLVSNNQIDTKISSYNDDITDYNDKLKDLSERMDGERKRYTEQFASMESSVTSFKKTGELLDNFMESWKAGLNN
;
A
#
# COMPACT_ATOMS: atom_id res chain seq x y z
N MET A 1 2.73 -21.39 -62.54
CA MET A 1 2.38 -22.26 -63.68
C MET A 1 2.75 -21.52 -64.95
N ALA A 2 3.69 -22.04 -65.74
CA ALA A 2 4.02 -21.45 -67.04
C ALA A 2 2.83 -21.66 -67.98
N VAL A 3 2.18 -20.57 -68.39
CA VAL A 3 1.14 -20.63 -69.41
C VAL A 3 1.85 -20.75 -70.76
N ASP A 4 1.63 -21.86 -71.46
CA ASP A 4 2.14 -22.06 -72.82
C ASP A 4 1.32 -21.22 -73.81
N TYR A 5 1.73 -19.96 -73.97
CA TYR A 5 1.10 -18.99 -74.87
C TYR A 5 1.28 -19.33 -76.36
N LEU A 6 2.14 -20.30 -76.71
CA LEU A 6 2.33 -20.72 -78.11
C LEU A 6 1.20 -21.63 -78.60
N SER A 7 0.51 -22.32 -77.68
CA SER A 7 -0.65 -23.18 -78.01
C SER A 7 -1.93 -22.39 -78.33
N ALA A 8 -2.00 -21.11 -77.92
CA ALA A 8 -3.13 -20.22 -78.23
C ALA A 8 -3.05 -19.58 -79.62
N LEU A 9 -1.96 -19.79 -80.37
CA LEU A 9 -1.74 -19.18 -81.70
C LEU A 9 -2.37 -19.97 -82.87
N ASN A 10 -3.10 -21.06 -82.61
CA ASN A 10 -3.57 -21.96 -83.67
C ASN A 10 -5.08 -22.20 -83.74
N VAL A 11 -5.89 -21.13 -83.85
CA VAL A 11 -7.13 -21.11 -84.67
C VAL A 11 -7.69 -19.70 -84.83
N GLY A 12 -7.72 -19.17 -86.07
CA GLY A 12 -8.68 -18.13 -86.50
C GLY A 12 -8.48 -16.68 -86.03
N SER A 13 -7.49 -15.97 -86.58
CA SER A 13 -7.37 -14.49 -86.73
C SER A 13 -7.49 -13.54 -85.51
N GLY A 14 -7.74 -13.99 -84.28
CA GLY A 14 -7.92 -13.12 -83.12
C GLY A 14 -6.69 -13.05 -82.21
N LEU A 15 -5.71 -12.19 -82.51
CA LEU A 15 -4.70 -11.82 -81.52
C LEU A 15 -5.43 -11.07 -80.40
N ASN A 16 -5.48 -11.66 -79.20
CA ASN A 16 -6.01 -10.98 -78.03
C ASN A 16 -4.98 -9.92 -77.59
N VAL A 17 -5.00 -8.77 -78.24
CA VAL A 17 -4.10 -7.64 -78.00
C VAL A 17 -4.05 -7.27 -76.52
N THR A 18 -5.19 -7.35 -75.83
CA THR A 18 -5.27 -7.13 -74.39
C THR A 18 -4.42 -8.13 -73.59
N GLN A 19 -4.42 -9.42 -73.94
CA GLN A 19 -3.56 -10.42 -73.28
C GLN A 19 -2.06 -10.20 -73.53
N ILE A 20 -1.68 -9.71 -74.71
CA ILE A 20 -0.28 -9.42 -75.04
C ILE A 20 0.21 -8.18 -74.29
N VAL A 21 -0.61 -7.13 -74.25
CA VAL A 21 -0.30 -5.91 -73.49
C VAL A 21 -0.21 -6.23 -72.00
N ASP A 22 -1.15 -6.99 -71.45
CA ASP A 22 -1.12 -7.42 -70.05
C ASP A 22 0.14 -8.24 -69.75
N ALA A 23 0.51 -9.20 -70.61
CA ALA A 23 1.72 -10.00 -70.42
C ALA A 23 3.03 -9.18 -70.45
N ILE A 24 3.11 -8.15 -71.29
CA ILE A 24 4.28 -7.27 -71.36
C ILE A 24 4.38 -6.39 -70.11
N VAL A 25 3.25 -5.82 -69.68
CA VAL A 25 3.15 -4.97 -68.49
C VAL A 25 3.46 -5.78 -67.23
N ASP A 26 2.87 -6.97 -67.09
CA ASP A 26 3.09 -7.84 -65.95
C ASP A 26 4.53 -8.34 -65.87
N ALA A 27 5.18 -8.62 -67.01
CA ALA A 27 6.59 -9.02 -67.03
C ALA A 27 7.54 -7.93 -66.50
N GLU A 28 7.19 -6.65 -66.62
CA GLU A 28 7.96 -5.54 -66.01
C GLU A 28 7.51 -5.24 -64.57
N ARG A 29 6.20 -5.34 -64.30
CA ARG A 29 5.59 -5.01 -63.01
C ARG A 29 5.97 -6.01 -61.92
N VAL A 30 5.72 -7.29 -62.16
CA VAL A 30 5.80 -8.36 -61.15
C VAL A 30 7.17 -8.39 -60.45
N PRO A 31 8.32 -8.37 -61.16
CA PRO A 31 9.61 -8.43 -60.48
C PRO A 31 9.89 -7.24 -59.55
N ARG A 32 9.42 -6.03 -59.92
CA ARG A 32 9.60 -4.82 -59.10
C ARG A 32 8.65 -4.80 -57.92
N GLU A 33 7.40 -5.22 -58.13
CA GLU A 33 6.39 -5.35 -57.09
C GLU A 33 6.83 -6.39 -56.05
N THR A 34 7.32 -7.55 -56.48
CA THR A 34 7.90 -8.57 -55.59
C THR A 34 9.05 -7.99 -54.78
N PHE A 35 10.03 -7.32 -55.41
CA PHE A 35 11.15 -6.73 -54.69
C PHE A 35 10.73 -5.72 -53.60
N LEU A 36 9.75 -4.86 -53.89
CA LEU A 36 9.24 -3.88 -52.92
C LEU A 36 8.44 -4.56 -51.80
N ASN A 37 7.59 -5.55 -52.13
CA ASN A 37 6.85 -6.33 -51.15
C ASN A 37 7.79 -7.10 -50.23
N ASP A 38 8.84 -7.74 -50.76
CA ASP A 38 9.86 -8.43 -49.96
C ASP A 38 10.53 -7.47 -48.98
N LYS A 39 10.79 -6.22 -49.40
CA LYS A 39 11.35 -5.18 -48.52
C LYS A 39 10.38 -4.74 -47.44
N ILE A 40 9.10 -4.58 -47.76
CA ILE A 40 8.05 -4.26 -46.78
C ILE A 40 7.93 -5.39 -45.75
N GLU A 41 7.91 -6.64 -46.20
CA GLU A 41 7.85 -7.82 -45.34
C GLU A 41 9.07 -7.90 -44.42
N GLU A 42 10.29 -7.77 -44.96
CA GLU A 42 11.54 -7.74 -44.20
C GLU A 42 11.52 -6.68 -43.08
N LYS A 43 11.07 -5.45 -43.40
CA LYS A 43 10.97 -4.36 -42.43
C LYS A 43 9.87 -4.60 -41.40
N THR A 44 8.73 -5.11 -41.82
CA THR A 44 7.59 -5.42 -40.93
C THR A 44 7.99 -6.48 -39.92
N VAL A 45 8.63 -7.57 -40.38
CA VAL A 45 9.17 -8.63 -39.52
C VAL A 45 10.22 -8.04 -38.57
N SER A 46 11.13 -7.21 -39.07
CA SER A 46 12.14 -6.56 -38.22
C SER A 46 11.51 -5.69 -37.11
N ILE A 47 10.46 -4.93 -37.41
CA ILE A 47 9.73 -4.13 -36.41
C ILE A 47 9.10 -5.05 -35.36
N SER A 48 8.42 -6.12 -35.78
CA SER A 48 7.82 -7.09 -34.86
C SER A 48 8.87 -7.72 -33.94
N SER A 49 10.02 -8.12 -34.49
CA SER A 49 11.11 -8.72 -33.72
C SER A 49 11.79 -7.74 -32.78
N LEU A 50 11.94 -6.46 -33.15
CA LEU A 50 12.42 -5.43 -32.22
C LEU A 50 11.43 -5.20 -31.06
N GLY A 51 10.12 -5.26 -31.35
CA GLY A 51 9.08 -5.25 -30.33
C GLY A 51 9.14 -6.46 -29.40
N GLU A 52 9.39 -7.65 -29.94
CA GLU A 52 9.59 -8.88 -29.16
C GLU A 52 10.84 -8.79 -28.28
N VAL A 53 11.98 -8.30 -28.81
CA VAL A 53 13.20 -8.06 -28.01
C VAL A 53 12.90 -7.12 -26.83
N LYS A 54 12.13 -6.05 -27.04
CA LYS A 54 11.74 -5.14 -25.95
C LYS A 54 10.85 -5.84 -24.91
N SER A 55 9.96 -6.73 -25.36
CA SER A 55 9.12 -7.54 -24.48
C SER A 55 9.93 -8.57 -23.69
N ASP A 56 10.92 -9.21 -24.31
CA ASP A 56 11.83 -10.16 -23.67
C ASP A 56 12.71 -9.45 -22.62
N VAL A 57 13.25 -8.27 -22.94
CA VAL A 57 13.99 -7.43 -21.98
C VAL A 57 13.11 -7.00 -20.81
N LYS A 58 11.83 -6.67 -21.05
CA LYS A 58 10.88 -6.33 -19.98
C LYS A 58 10.59 -7.53 -19.08
N THR A 59 10.48 -8.72 -19.66
CA THR A 59 10.27 -9.96 -18.90
C THR A 59 11.49 -10.24 -18.02
N PHE A 60 12.69 -10.09 -18.60
CA PHE A 60 13.95 -10.19 -17.87
C PHE A 60 14.04 -9.20 -16.70
N ASP A 61 13.71 -7.92 -16.93
CA ASP A 61 13.67 -6.89 -15.88
C ASP A 61 12.73 -7.25 -14.72
N ASN A 62 11.49 -7.67 -15.03
CA ASN A 62 10.53 -8.11 -14.03
C ASN A 62 11.02 -9.36 -13.26
N ASN A 63 11.70 -10.29 -13.93
CA ASN A 63 12.21 -11.50 -13.28
C ASN A 63 13.40 -11.18 -12.37
N LEU A 64 14.22 -10.18 -12.72
CA LEU A 64 15.28 -9.68 -11.83
C LEU A 64 14.70 -9.03 -10.58
N ASP A 65 13.55 -8.34 -10.66
CA ASP A 65 12.90 -7.77 -9.46
C ASP A 65 12.53 -8.84 -8.42
N LEU A 66 12.18 -10.05 -8.86
CA LEU A 66 11.87 -11.16 -7.96
C LEU A 66 13.10 -11.72 -7.23
N LEU A 67 14.30 -11.46 -7.76
CA LEU A 67 15.57 -11.92 -7.21
C LEU A 67 16.25 -10.85 -6.35
N ALA A 68 15.78 -9.60 -6.44
CA ALA A 68 16.33 -8.48 -5.70
C ALA A 68 16.23 -8.70 -4.19
N GLY A 69 17.28 -8.32 -3.45
CA GLY A 69 17.30 -8.40 -1.99
C GLY A 69 17.71 -9.76 -1.42
N ASN A 70 17.82 -10.82 -2.22
CA ASN A 70 18.31 -12.11 -1.73
C ASN A 70 19.83 -12.05 -1.49
N THR A 71 20.24 -11.85 -0.23
CA THR A 71 21.64 -11.78 0.18
C THR A 71 22.23 -13.16 0.54
N GLY A 72 21.45 -14.23 0.39
CA GLY A 72 21.77 -15.53 0.96
C GLY A 72 21.66 -15.56 2.48
N LEU A 73 21.20 -14.49 3.13
CA LEU A 73 20.94 -14.45 4.56
C LEU A 73 19.50 -14.89 4.82
N ALA A 74 19.33 -15.85 5.72
CA ALA A 74 18.02 -16.32 6.15
C ALA A 74 17.85 -15.98 7.62
N VAL A 75 16.72 -15.35 7.94
CA VAL A 75 16.24 -15.26 9.32
C VAL A 75 15.50 -16.54 9.66
N ALA A 76 15.70 -17.04 10.86
CA ALA A 76 15.09 -18.27 11.32
C ALA A 76 14.79 -18.20 12.82
N SER A 77 13.73 -18.87 13.22
CA SER A 77 13.47 -19.20 14.62
C SER A 77 13.43 -20.72 14.77
N THR A 78 13.91 -21.22 15.90
CA THR A 78 13.85 -22.66 16.20
C THR A 78 12.41 -23.14 16.42
N ASP A 79 11.46 -22.22 16.67
CA ASP A 79 10.02 -22.51 16.75
C ASP A 79 9.19 -21.30 16.28
N ASP A 80 9.04 -21.16 14.96
CA ASP A 80 8.28 -20.09 14.29
C ASP A 80 6.82 -19.97 14.75
N LYS A 81 6.25 -21.05 15.32
CA LYS A 81 4.87 -21.04 15.84
C LYS A 81 4.75 -20.34 17.18
N MET A 82 5.86 -20.20 17.90
CA MET A 82 5.93 -19.48 19.17
C MET A 82 6.42 -18.06 18.94
N ILE A 83 7.55 -17.92 18.23
CA ILE A 83 8.15 -16.64 17.87
C ILE A 83 8.49 -16.71 16.40
N ALA A 84 7.79 -15.93 15.58
CA ALA A 84 8.13 -15.76 14.18
C ALA A 84 9.13 -14.61 14.04
N ILE A 85 10.02 -14.72 13.05
CA ILE A 85 10.97 -13.68 12.71
C ILE A 85 10.97 -13.47 11.20
N GLU A 86 10.94 -12.22 10.77
CA GLU A 86 10.93 -11.83 9.36
C GLU A 86 11.92 -10.69 9.11
N ASP A 87 12.56 -10.67 7.94
CA ASP A 87 13.33 -9.51 7.47
C ASP A 87 12.33 -8.39 7.13
N ASN A 88 12.50 -7.22 7.75
CA ASN A 88 11.58 -6.10 7.57
C ASN A 88 11.87 -5.25 6.33
N GLY A 89 12.98 -5.51 5.62
CA GLY A 89 13.40 -4.84 4.39
C GLY A 89 13.80 -3.36 4.56
N LYS A 90 13.83 -2.82 5.79
CA LYS A 90 14.16 -1.42 6.07
C LYS A 90 15.66 -1.21 6.29
N ILE A 91 16.32 -2.19 6.92
CA ILE A 91 17.74 -2.14 7.26
C ILE A 91 18.34 -3.50 6.89
N ALA A 92 19.55 -3.49 6.29
CA ALA A 92 20.25 -4.73 5.97
C ALA A 92 20.50 -5.55 7.25
N VAL A 93 19.91 -6.75 7.30
CA VAL A 93 20.11 -7.70 8.39
C VAL A 93 21.57 -8.14 8.43
N GLN A 94 22.13 -8.23 9.63
CA GLN A 94 23.46 -8.78 9.88
C GLN A 94 23.32 -10.14 10.58
N PRO A 95 24.29 -11.05 10.44
CA PRO A 95 24.23 -12.32 11.14
C PRO A 95 24.16 -12.14 12.66
N PHE A 96 23.24 -12.86 13.31
CA PHE A 96 23.10 -12.87 14.76
C PHE A 96 22.50 -14.19 15.24
N SER A 97 22.63 -14.45 16.55
CA SER A 97 21.96 -15.55 17.22
C SER A 97 21.65 -15.15 18.66
N HIS A 98 20.36 -15.10 19.00
CA HIS A 98 19.86 -14.73 20.31
C HIS A 98 18.88 -15.76 20.85
N LYS A 99 18.85 -15.94 22.17
CA LYS A 99 17.86 -16.78 22.83
C LYS A 99 16.75 -15.94 23.40
N MET A 100 15.52 -16.37 23.15
CA MET A 100 14.32 -15.71 23.61
C MET A 100 13.42 -16.66 24.41
N GLU A 101 12.81 -16.14 25.46
CA GLU A 101 11.76 -16.81 26.23
C GLU A 101 10.61 -15.84 26.46
N VAL A 102 9.41 -16.19 25.98
CA VAL A 102 8.19 -15.40 26.19
C VAL A 102 7.45 -15.96 27.39
N SER A 103 7.28 -15.14 28.42
CA SER A 103 6.53 -15.48 29.64
C SER A 103 5.06 -15.06 29.55
N GLN A 104 4.76 -13.98 28.83
CA GLN A 104 3.41 -13.43 28.69
C GLN A 104 3.25 -12.74 27.33
N LEU A 105 2.05 -12.82 26.74
CA LEU A 105 1.70 -12.07 25.53
C LEU A 105 0.97 -10.78 25.89
N ALA A 106 1.14 -9.77 25.04
CA ALA A 106 0.36 -8.55 25.14
C ALA A 106 -1.12 -8.87 24.85
N ALA A 107 -2.02 -8.32 25.67
CA ALA A 107 -3.45 -8.50 25.56
C ALA A 107 -4.17 -7.15 25.52
N SER A 108 -5.25 -7.07 24.76
CA SER A 108 -6.14 -5.90 24.71
C SER A 108 -7.06 -5.87 25.92
N HIS A 109 -7.36 -4.66 26.42
CA HIS A 109 -8.40 -4.46 27.39
C HIS A 109 -9.77 -4.59 26.72
N THR A 110 -10.64 -5.43 27.28
CA THR A 110 -11.99 -5.66 26.75
C THR A 110 -13.03 -5.37 27.83
N VAL A 111 -13.94 -4.45 27.52
CA VAL A 111 -15.09 -4.09 28.36
C VAL A 111 -16.37 -4.45 27.62
N SER A 112 -17.33 -5.08 28.30
CA SER A 112 -18.60 -5.51 27.73
C SER A 112 -19.79 -5.01 28.55
N PHE A 113 -20.55 -4.08 27.97
CA PHE A 113 -21.79 -3.57 28.53
C PHE A 113 -22.97 -4.39 28.02
N GLN A 114 -23.72 -5.02 28.92
CA GLN A 114 -24.84 -5.90 28.58
C GLN A 114 -26.19 -5.28 28.96
N GLY A 115 -27.29 -5.88 28.50
CA GLY A 115 -28.65 -5.48 28.87
C GLY A 115 -29.37 -4.62 27.83
N PHE A 116 -28.86 -4.54 26.60
CA PHE A 116 -29.54 -3.87 25.50
C PHE A 116 -30.54 -4.81 24.83
N THR A 117 -31.66 -4.25 24.37
CA THR A 117 -32.76 -5.02 23.75
C THR A 117 -32.63 -5.13 22.23
N SER A 118 -31.94 -4.19 21.58
CA SER A 118 -31.63 -4.22 20.15
C SER A 118 -30.47 -3.30 19.78
N ALA A 119 -29.86 -3.50 18.61
CA ALA A 119 -28.84 -2.58 18.08
C ALA A 119 -29.41 -1.18 17.73
N SER A 120 -30.72 -1.09 17.48
CA SER A 120 -31.41 0.18 17.24
C SER A 120 -32.03 0.75 18.53
N GLN A 121 -31.69 0.21 19.70
CA GLN A 121 -32.11 0.79 20.97
C GLN A 121 -31.57 2.21 21.03
N VAL A 122 -32.48 3.17 21.23
CA VAL A 122 -32.15 4.58 21.43
C VAL A 122 -31.49 4.71 22.80
N LEU A 123 -30.37 5.43 22.83
CA LEU A 123 -29.60 5.77 24.02
C LEU A 123 -29.97 7.18 24.49
N ALA A 124 -29.79 7.45 25.78
CA ALA A 124 -29.87 8.79 26.34
C ALA A 124 -28.81 9.71 25.69
N SER A 125 -29.02 11.02 25.77
CA SER A 125 -28.07 12.01 25.25
C SER A 125 -26.88 12.14 26.20
N ASP A 126 -25.98 11.15 26.15
CA ASP A 126 -24.76 11.13 26.94
C ASP A 126 -23.56 11.51 26.08
N THR A 127 -22.61 12.21 26.70
CA THR A 127 -21.23 12.29 26.18
C THR A 127 -20.40 11.23 26.87
N LEU A 128 -19.76 10.35 26.10
CA LEU A 128 -18.79 9.38 26.62
C LEU A 128 -17.38 9.95 26.51
N ALA A 129 -16.72 10.11 27.65
CA ALA A 129 -15.31 10.48 27.73
C ALA A 129 -14.46 9.22 27.87
N PHE A 130 -13.47 9.07 26.99
CA PHE A 130 -12.52 7.97 26.96
C PHE A 130 -11.15 8.45 27.43
N ASP A 131 -10.61 7.76 28.44
CA ASP A 131 -9.22 7.90 28.87
C ASP A 131 -8.50 6.56 28.80
N PHE A 132 -7.19 6.59 28.55
CA PHE A 132 -6.34 5.42 28.48
C PHE A 132 -5.25 5.45 29.55
N GLY A 133 -4.98 4.30 30.15
CA GLY A 133 -4.03 4.17 31.24
C GLY A 133 -4.02 2.76 31.81
N THR A 134 -3.70 2.66 33.09
CA THR A 134 -3.58 1.40 33.81
C THR A 134 -4.48 1.39 35.03
N TRP A 135 -5.21 0.29 35.21
CA TRP A 135 -5.97 -0.04 36.40
C TRP A 135 -5.13 -0.90 37.34
N ALA A 136 -4.93 -0.42 38.56
CA ALA A 136 -4.30 -1.19 39.61
C ALA A 136 -5.32 -1.52 40.71
N THR A 137 -5.28 -2.76 41.21
CA THR A 137 -6.02 -3.15 42.42
C THR A 137 -5.19 -2.81 43.65
N ASN A 138 -5.70 -1.92 44.50
CA ASN A 138 -5.14 -1.67 45.81
C ASN A 138 -5.65 -2.73 46.80
N PRO A 139 -4.77 -3.56 47.39
CA PRO A 139 -5.18 -4.66 48.27
C PRO A 139 -5.65 -4.20 49.66
N SER A 140 -5.60 -2.90 49.99
CA SER A 140 -6.09 -2.38 51.27
C SER A 140 -7.61 -2.61 51.41
N PRO A 141 -8.14 -3.11 52.54
CA PRO A 141 -9.58 -3.28 52.73
C PRO A 141 -10.31 -1.93 52.92
N PRO A 142 -11.45 -1.68 52.22
CA PRO A 142 -11.99 -2.48 51.12
C PRO A 142 -11.15 -2.32 49.85
N PRO A 143 -10.92 -3.41 49.08
CA PRO A 143 -10.10 -3.34 47.86
C PRO A 143 -10.68 -2.30 46.92
N ALA A 144 -9.81 -1.39 46.45
CA ALA A 144 -10.18 -0.28 45.59
C ALA A 144 -9.39 -0.37 44.28
N GLN A 145 -10.02 -0.01 43.17
CA GLN A 145 -9.35 0.16 41.89
C GLN A 145 -8.85 1.61 41.81
N THR A 146 -7.68 1.82 41.21
CA THR A 146 -7.14 3.16 40.96
C THR A 146 -6.72 3.26 39.50
N PHE A 147 -7.13 4.32 38.81
CA PHE A 147 -6.74 4.58 37.44
C PHE A 147 -5.54 5.52 37.37
N THR A 148 -4.49 5.12 36.67
CA THR A 148 -3.37 6.00 36.32
C THR A 148 -3.38 6.23 34.82
N ALA A 149 -3.72 7.44 34.38
CA ALA A 149 -3.71 7.81 32.97
C ALA A 149 -2.28 7.70 32.40
N ARG A 150 -2.14 7.20 31.16
CA ARG A 150 -0.83 7.10 30.50
C ARG A 150 -0.24 8.49 30.21
N THR A 151 1.08 8.55 30.08
CA THR A 151 1.75 9.80 29.69
C THR A 151 1.27 10.24 28.30
N GLY A 152 0.80 11.49 28.17
CA GLY A 152 0.25 12.00 26.92
C GLY A 152 -1.19 11.58 26.62
N ASN A 153 -1.92 11.03 27.61
CA ASN A 153 -3.35 10.77 27.46
C ASN A 153 -4.12 12.07 27.10
N ILE A 154 -4.96 11.98 26.06
CA ILE A 154 -5.89 13.02 25.65
C ILE A 154 -7.29 12.41 25.81
N THR A 155 -8.12 13.01 26.66
CA THR A 155 -9.50 12.58 26.83
C THR A 155 -10.29 12.81 25.55
N THR A 156 -10.77 11.74 24.93
CA THR A 156 -11.58 11.81 23.72
C THR A 156 -13.06 11.74 24.08
N ASN A 157 -13.85 12.69 23.59
CA ASN A 157 -15.28 12.77 23.89
C ASN A 157 -16.09 12.34 22.67
N ILE A 158 -16.96 11.34 22.84
CA ILE A 158 -17.95 10.94 21.86
C ILE A 158 -19.31 11.47 22.32
N SER A 159 -19.85 12.42 21.57
CA SER A 159 -21.20 12.96 21.78
C SER A 159 -22.11 12.54 20.64
N LEU A 160 -23.28 11.99 20.95
CA LEU A 160 -24.30 11.69 19.94
C LEU A 160 -25.31 12.84 19.88
N THR A 161 -25.51 13.42 18.69
CA THR A 161 -26.41 14.56 18.50
C THR A 161 -27.84 14.07 18.18
N PRO A 162 -28.88 14.46 18.95
CA PRO A 162 -30.27 14.07 18.70
C PRO A 162 -30.75 14.40 17.27
N PRO A 163 -31.76 13.67 16.72
CA PRO A 163 -32.74 12.82 17.41
C PRO A 163 -32.54 11.29 17.27
N THR A 164 -31.47 10.82 16.64
CA THR A 164 -31.24 9.38 16.39
C THR A 164 -29.90 8.93 16.97
N ASN A 165 -29.89 8.66 18.27
CA ASN A 165 -28.72 8.16 19.00
C ASN A 165 -28.93 6.67 19.29
N THR A 166 -28.73 5.77 18.32
CA THR A 166 -28.88 4.33 18.58
C THR A 166 -27.56 3.71 19.07
N LEU A 167 -27.65 2.51 19.67
CA LEU A 167 -26.47 1.72 20.04
C LEU A 167 -25.54 1.47 18.83
N ALA A 168 -26.13 1.27 17.64
CA ALA A 168 -25.39 1.14 16.39
C ALA A 168 -24.66 2.43 16.00
N ASP A 169 -25.33 3.59 16.12
CA ASP A 169 -24.71 4.88 15.82
C ASP A 169 -23.54 5.18 16.78
N LEU A 170 -23.67 4.78 18.05
CA LEU A 170 -22.57 4.87 19.02
C LEU A 170 -21.37 4.01 18.63
N ALA A 171 -21.60 2.75 18.24
CA ALA A 171 -20.53 1.86 17.81
C ALA A 171 -19.79 2.44 16.60
N SER A 172 -20.55 2.97 15.63
CA SER A 172 -19.99 3.67 14.47
C SER A 172 -19.17 4.90 14.89
N ALA A 173 -19.72 5.77 15.73
CA ALA A 173 -19.02 6.97 16.19
C ALA A 173 -17.69 6.65 16.92
N ILE A 174 -17.65 5.58 17.74
CA ILE A 174 -16.41 5.14 18.40
C ILE A 174 -15.38 4.64 17.38
N ASN A 175 -15.83 3.83 16.41
CA ASN A 175 -14.94 3.28 15.37
C ASN A 175 -14.42 4.34 14.39
N ASP A 176 -15.23 5.37 14.10
CA ASP A 176 -14.88 6.46 13.17
C ASP A 176 -13.89 7.46 13.78
N GLU A 177 -13.82 7.57 15.10
CA GLU A 177 -12.91 8.48 15.81
C GLU A 177 -11.44 8.01 15.81
N ASP A 178 -11.17 6.76 15.40
CA ASP A 178 -9.82 6.15 15.32
C ASP A 178 -8.96 6.30 16.60
N MET A 179 -9.61 6.24 17.76
CA MET A 179 -8.94 6.38 19.05
C MET A 179 -8.18 5.11 19.51
N GLY A 180 -8.10 4.09 18.66
CA GLY A 180 -7.53 2.78 19.03
C GLY A 180 -8.46 1.91 19.88
N VAL A 181 -9.77 2.13 19.79
CA VAL A 181 -10.83 1.30 20.39
C VAL A 181 -11.74 0.81 19.29
N THR A 182 -12.02 -0.50 19.28
CA THR A 182 -12.99 -1.11 18.39
C THR A 182 -14.27 -1.41 19.16
N ALA A 183 -15.38 -0.84 18.70
CA ALA A 183 -16.72 -1.08 19.23
C ALA A 183 -17.48 -2.12 18.41
N ASN A 184 -18.02 -3.13 19.08
CA ASN A 184 -18.80 -4.21 18.48
C ASN A 184 -20.11 -4.44 19.23
N ILE A 185 -21.19 -4.68 18.49
CA ILE A 185 -22.48 -5.08 19.06
C ILE A 185 -22.68 -6.59 18.87
N ILE A 186 -22.81 -7.30 19.97
CA ILE A 186 -22.96 -8.77 19.99
C ILE A 186 -24.39 -9.10 20.43
N ARG A 187 -25.11 -9.91 19.64
CA ARG A 187 -26.40 -10.47 20.04
C ARG A 187 -26.17 -11.72 20.90
N LEU A 188 -26.44 -11.62 22.20
CA LEU A 188 -26.29 -12.72 23.17
C LEU A 188 -27.48 -13.69 23.12
N ALA A 189 -28.71 -13.16 23.00
CA ALA A 189 -29.94 -13.91 22.88
C ALA A 189 -31.04 -13.05 22.21
N ASP A 190 -32.24 -13.60 22.06
CA ASP A 190 -33.40 -12.82 21.61
C ASP A 190 -33.63 -11.65 22.58
N ASN A 191 -33.71 -10.43 22.03
CA ASN A 191 -33.83 -9.18 22.78
C ASN A 191 -32.73 -8.97 23.85
N ASN A 192 -31.53 -9.54 23.67
CA ASN A 192 -30.39 -9.31 24.54
C ASN A 192 -29.10 -9.10 23.72
N TYR A 193 -28.55 -7.90 23.82
CA TYR A 193 -27.39 -7.42 23.10
C TYR A 193 -26.37 -6.82 24.07
N ALA A 194 -25.10 -6.87 23.68
CA ALA A 194 -23.99 -6.27 24.42
C ALA A 194 -23.15 -5.39 23.50
N MET A 195 -22.72 -4.23 24.01
CA MET A 195 -21.67 -3.41 23.43
C MET A 195 -20.34 -3.86 24.00
N THR A 196 -19.45 -4.34 23.15
CA THR A 196 -18.09 -4.75 23.54
C THR A 196 -17.09 -3.80 22.92
N LEU A 197 -16.25 -3.22 23.77
CA LEU A 197 -15.20 -2.29 23.40
C LEU A 197 -13.85 -2.98 23.65
N VAL A 198 -12.96 -2.92 22.66
CA VAL A 198 -11.65 -3.56 22.68
C VAL A 198 -10.59 -2.50 22.38
N SER A 199 -9.63 -2.31 23.29
CA SER A 199 -8.50 -1.39 23.07
C SER A 199 -7.40 -2.02 22.22
N LYS A 200 -6.37 -1.22 21.89
CA LYS A 200 -5.03 -1.75 21.55
C LYS A 200 -4.48 -2.63 22.68
N THR A 201 -3.56 -3.54 22.35
CA THR A 201 -2.86 -4.39 23.33
C THR A 201 -2.02 -3.55 24.28
N GLY A 202 -1.69 -4.09 25.45
CA GLY A 202 -0.80 -3.42 26.41
C GLY A 202 -1.53 -2.94 27.67
N GLU A 203 -0.79 -2.91 28.77
CA GLU A 203 -1.25 -2.52 30.11
C GLU A 203 -1.61 -1.03 30.19
N ASN A 204 -0.90 -0.17 29.45
CA ASN A 204 -1.15 1.28 29.41
C ASN A 204 -2.34 1.68 28.52
N ASN A 205 -2.93 0.72 27.80
CA ASN A 205 -4.04 0.95 26.88
C ASN A 205 -5.39 0.52 27.47
N GLN A 206 -5.45 0.26 28.79
CA GLN A 206 -6.72 0.01 29.44
C GLN A 206 -7.58 1.28 29.47
N MET A 207 -8.89 1.10 29.43
CA MET A 207 -9.86 2.16 29.19
C MET A 207 -10.50 2.58 30.52
N ARG A 208 -10.70 3.88 30.71
CA ARG A 208 -11.72 4.44 31.59
C ARG A 208 -12.75 5.14 30.71
N ILE A 209 -14.02 4.86 30.96
CA ILE A 209 -15.12 5.41 30.18
C ILE A 209 -16.06 6.10 31.15
N THR A 210 -16.18 7.42 31.02
CA THR A 210 -17.05 8.22 31.87
C THR A 210 -18.21 8.73 31.06
N ALA A 211 -19.44 8.33 31.43
CA ALA A 211 -20.64 8.79 30.77
C ALA A 211 -21.24 10.00 31.48
N THR A 212 -21.34 11.12 30.78
CA THR A 212 -21.89 12.37 31.33
C THR A 212 -23.21 12.68 30.62
N GLY A 213 -24.33 12.55 31.34
CA GLY A 213 -25.65 12.97 30.89
C GLY A 213 -26.05 14.35 31.43
N ASP A 214 -27.03 14.99 30.81
CA ASP A 214 -27.73 16.17 31.36
C ASP A 214 -28.80 15.69 32.36
N VAL A 215 -28.56 15.87 33.67
CA VAL A 215 -29.46 15.35 34.72
C VAL A 215 -30.47 16.41 35.17
N ALA A 216 -31.74 16.01 35.32
CA ALA A 216 -32.74 16.84 35.97
C ALA A 216 -32.47 16.99 37.48
N ARG A 217 -32.49 18.23 37.98
CA ARG A 217 -32.15 18.59 39.37
C ARG A 217 -33.18 19.58 39.95
N VAL A 218 -33.46 19.45 41.25
CA VAL A 218 -34.20 20.47 42.03
C VAL A 218 -33.27 21.16 43.01
N ASP A 219 -33.22 22.48 42.90
CA ASP A 219 -32.48 23.38 43.78
C ASP A 219 -33.37 24.08 44.79
N TYR A 220 -32.80 24.34 45.96
CA TYR A 220 -33.43 25.15 47.01
C TYR A 220 -32.54 26.33 47.39
N TYR A 221 -33.10 27.54 47.31
CA TYR A 221 -32.42 28.78 47.65
C TYR A 221 -33.05 29.39 48.90
N ALA A 222 -32.31 29.43 50.00
CA ALA A 222 -32.74 30.01 51.26
C ALA A 222 -31.69 30.91 51.92
N ALA A 223 -32.13 31.86 52.72
CA ALA A 223 -31.26 32.73 53.50
C ALA A 223 -30.73 32.01 54.77
N GLY A 224 -29.61 31.30 54.66
CA GLY A 224 -28.74 30.97 55.81
C GLY A 224 -29.00 29.65 56.56
N THR A 225 -29.62 28.64 55.95
CA THR A 225 -29.85 27.33 56.59
C THR A 225 -29.33 26.15 55.77
N GLY A 226 -28.41 25.37 56.34
CA GLY A 226 -27.83 24.15 55.76
C GLY A 226 -28.79 22.95 55.76
N ALA A 227 -29.82 22.96 54.93
CA ALA A 227 -30.72 21.81 54.74
C ALA A 227 -30.10 20.72 53.84
N GLY A 228 -30.31 19.45 54.19
CA GLY A 228 -29.77 18.29 53.46
C GLY A 228 -30.78 17.63 52.52
N THR A 229 -31.89 17.10 53.03
CA THR A 229 -32.90 16.39 52.23
C THR A 229 -34.06 17.30 51.78
N LEU A 230 -34.86 16.87 50.79
CA LEU A 230 -36.05 17.62 50.34
C LEU A 230 -37.04 17.87 51.49
N GLY A 231 -37.21 16.86 52.34
CA GLY A 231 -38.08 16.93 53.51
C GLY A 231 -37.56 17.94 54.54
N ASP A 232 -36.25 18.02 54.75
CA ASP A 232 -35.63 19.01 55.63
C ASP A 232 -35.74 20.43 55.05
N ALA A 233 -35.58 20.58 53.74
CA ALA A 233 -35.73 21.85 53.05
C ALA A 233 -37.18 22.38 53.16
N LEU A 234 -38.18 21.53 52.92
CA LEU A 234 -39.60 21.87 53.11
C LEU A 234 -39.94 22.13 54.59
N GLY A 235 -39.34 21.36 55.50
CA GLY A 235 -39.47 21.54 56.94
C GLY A 235 -38.86 22.86 57.44
N ALA A 236 -37.84 23.38 56.77
CA ALA A 236 -37.17 24.63 57.10
C ALA A 236 -37.63 25.84 56.28
N ALA A 237 -38.48 25.62 55.27
CA ALA A 237 -38.91 26.63 54.32
C ALA A 237 -39.68 27.80 54.97
N VAL A 238 -39.31 29.02 54.60
CA VAL A 238 -40.01 30.24 55.01
C VAL A 238 -40.40 31.09 53.80
N ALA A 239 -41.30 32.05 54.00
CA ALA A 239 -41.71 32.96 52.95
C ALA A 239 -40.51 33.68 52.28
N GLY A 240 -40.44 33.61 50.95
CA GLY A 240 -39.37 34.20 50.15
C GLY A 240 -38.26 33.22 49.70
N ASP A 241 -38.19 32.03 50.27
CA ASP A 241 -37.30 30.97 49.77
C ASP A 241 -37.78 30.46 48.40
N LYS A 242 -36.86 29.91 47.59
CA LYS A 242 -37.16 29.49 46.22
C LYS A 242 -36.83 28.03 45.98
N PHE A 243 -37.68 27.36 45.22
CA PHE A 243 -37.42 26.04 44.66
C PHE A 243 -37.31 26.15 43.15
N LYS A 244 -36.25 25.59 42.56
CA LYS A 244 -36.04 25.61 41.11
C LYS A 244 -35.87 24.19 40.59
N PHE A 245 -36.72 23.75 39.69
CA PHE A 245 -36.52 22.54 38.90
C PHE A 245 -35.82 22.91 37.59
N SER A 246 -34.80 22.14 37.22
CA SER A 246 -34.09 22.27 35.94
C SER A 246 -33.87 20.90 35.33
N ASN A 247 -34.08 20.76 34.02
CA ASN A 247 -33.75 19.54 33.27
C ASN A 247 -32.60 19.76 32.27
N GLY A 248 -31.77 20.78 32.52
CA GLY A 248 -30.70 21.19 31.61
C GLY A 248 -31.17 22.07 30.44
N THR A 249 -32.45 21.98 30.02
CA THR A 249 -32.99 22.74 28.88
C THR A 249 -34.01 23.81 29.28
N SER A 250 -34.78 23.58 30.35
CA SER A 250 -35.79 24.50 30.87
C SER A 250 -35.72 24.59 32.40
N ASP A 251 -35.91 25.80 32.91
CA ASP A 251 -35.89 26.13 34.33
C ASP A 251 -37.29 26.55 34.79
N ILE A 252 -37.82 25.87 35.81
CA ILE A 252 -39.08 26.22 36.49
C ILE A 252 -38.75 26.65 37.91
N GLU A 253 -39.04 27.91 38.24
CA GLU A 253 -38.76 28.48 39.56
C GLU A 253 -40.04 28.87 40.30
N VAL A 254 -40.17 28.42 41.54
CA VAL A 254 -41.26 28.74 42.47
C VAL A 254 -40.68 29.53 43.64
N THR A 255 -41.25 30.71 43.90
CA THR A 255 -40.96 31.46 45.13
C THR A 255 -42.08 31.25 46.14
N LEU A 256 -41.72 30.92 47.38
CA LEU A 256 -42.67 30.66 48.44
C LEU A 256 -43.47 31.93 48.82
N PRO A 257 -44.82 31.85 48.85
CA PRO A 257 -45.66 33.02 49.09
C PRO A 257 -45.56 33.55 50.53
N ALA A 258 -46.01 34.79 50.73
CA ALA A 258 -46.05 35.40 52.06
C ALA A 258 -46.94 34.61 53.03
N GLY A 259 -46.50 34.46 54.28
CA GLY A 259 -47.25 33.75 55.34
C GLY A 259 -46.83 32.29 55.55
N VAL A 260 -45.92 31.75 54.72
CA VAL A 260 -45.29 30.44 54.96
C VAL A 260 -44.32 30.53 56.14
N THR A 261 -44.45 29.61 57.10
CA THR A 261 -43.56 29.44 58.25
C THR A 261 -42.88 28.07 58.20
N ALA A 262 -41.74 27.91 58.88
CA ALA A 262 -41.02 26.64 58.93
C ALA A 262 -41.96 25.47 59.28
N GLY A 263 -41.96 24.45 58.43
CA GLY A 263 -42.76 23.23 58.59
C GLY A 263 -44.21 23.33 58.13
N SER A 264 -44.68 24.49 57.66
CA SER A 264 -46.06 24.67 57.17
C SER A 264 -46.24 24.41 55.68
N TYR A 265 -45.16 24.28 54.90
CA TYR A 265 -45.21 24.05 53.46
C TYR A 265 -44.97 22.57 53.13
N THR A 266 -45.93 21.92 52.49
CA THR A 266 -45.90 20.48 52.23
C THR A 266 -45.40 20.16 50.82
N LEU A 267 -45.06 18.89 50.57
CA LEU A 267 -44.68 18.42 49.24
C LEU A 267 -45.81 18.60 48.20
N ALA A 268 -47.06 18.48 48.64
CA ALA A 268 -48.23 18.73 47.79
C ALA A 268 -48.35 20.22 47.42
N ASP A 269 -48.02 21.13 48.34
CA ASP A 269 -48.01 22.57 48.06
C ASP A 269 -46.90 22.92 47.04
N LEU A 270 -45.72 22.29 47.17
CA LEU A 270 -44.62 22.45 46.23
C LEU A 270 -44.97 21.90 44.84
N ALA A 271 -45.57 20.71 44.76
CA ALA A 271 -46.00 20.10 43.49
C ALA A 271 -46.97 21.01 42.74
N ALA A 272 -48.00 21.50 43.45
CA ALA A 272 -49.00 22.39 42.86
C ALA A 272 -48.41 23.73 42.40
N ALA A 273 -47.42 24.25 43.14
CA ALA A 273 -46.74 25.48 42.77
C ALA A 273 -45.83 25.30 41.54
N LEU A 274 -45.11 24.17 41.44
CA LEU A 274 -44.29 23.82 40.29
C LEU A 274 -45.15 23.60 39.04
N GLU A 275 -46.28 22.90 39.18
CA GLU A 275 -47.29 22.72 38.13
C GLU A 275 -47.81 24.07 37.60
N THR A 276 -48.07 25.01 38.51
CA THR A 276 -48.55 26.36 38.13
C THR A 276 -47.45 27.18 37.46
N ALA A 277 -46.19 26.98 37.83
CA ALA A 277 -45.04 27.67 37.26
C ALA A 277 -44.58 27.05 35.92
N ALA A 278 -44.99 25.81 35.63
CA ALA A 278 -44.66 25.13 34.39
C ALA A 278 -45.37 25.78 33.17
N PRO A 279 -44.70 25.86 32.01
CA PRO A 279 -45.37 26.20 30.75
C PRO A 279 -46.55 25.25 30.46
N THR A 280 -47.62 25.74 29.81
CA THR A 280 -48.82 24.94 29.54
C THR A 280 -48.48 23.69 28.70
N ASN A 281 -48.91 22.51 29.17
CA ASN A 281 -48.66 21.19 28.55
C ASN A 281 -47.17 20.81 28.42
N SER A 282 -46.34 21.17 29.41
CA SER A 282 -44.91 20.80 29.41
C SER A 282 -44.56 19.76 30.48
N TYR A 283 -44.96 19.97 31.74
CA TYR A 283 -44.62 19.07 32.84
C TYR A 283 -45.81 18.85 33.75
N MET A 284 -45.97 17.63 34.24
CA MET A 284 -46.92 17.24 35.28
C MET A 284 -46.19 16.85 36.57
N PHE A 285 -46.60 17.41 37.70
CA PHE A 285 -46.04 17.19 39.03
C PHE A 285 -47.07 16.49 39.94
N GLU A 286 -46.86 15.22 40.27
CA GLU A 286 -47.78 14.41 41.07
C GLU A 286 -47.13 13.84 42.33
N ILE A 287 -47.90 13.70 43.41
CA ILE A 287 -47.43 13.01 44.62
C ILE A 287 -47.87 11.54 44.58
N VAL A 288 -46.92 10.62 44.48
CA VAL A 288 -47.17 9.18 44.48
C VAL A 288 -46.39 8.53 45.61
N SER A 289 -47.10 7.89 46.55
CA SER A 289 -46.50 7.21 47.72
C SER A 289 -45.62 8.10 48.61
N GLY A 290 -45.88 9.40 48.65
CA GLY A 290 -45.06 10.38 49.40
C GLY A 290 -43.90 10.95 48.58
N GLU A 291 -43.77 10.59 47.31
CA GLU A 291 -42.70 11.09 46.45
C GLU A 291 -43.24 12.09 45.44
N LEU A 292 -42.47 13.12 45.12
CA LEU A 292 -42.80 14.04 44.04
C LEU A 292 -42.34 13.42 42.72
N LYS A 293 -43.29 13.01 41.89
CA LYS A 293 -43.05 12.55 40.52
C LYS A 293 -43.24 13.69 39.54
N VAL A 294 -42.31 13.82 38.59
CA VAL A 294 -42.36 14.77 37.49
C VAL A 294 -42.44 13.98 36.19
N THR A 295 -43.39 14.29 35.34
CA THR A 295 -43.55 13.67 34.02
C THR A 295 -43.47 14.75 32.95
N ASP A 296 -42.61 14.58 31.94
CA ASP A 296 -42.60 15.46 30.76
C ASP A 296 -43.78 15.11 29.84
N GLU A 297 -44.68 16.08 29.64
CA GLU A 297 -45.86 15.95 28.76
C GLU A 297 -45.70 16.73 27.45
N THR A 298 -44.50 17.23 27.14
CA THR A 298 -44.22 17.96 25.90
C THR A 298 -44.45 17.06 24.68
N ALA A 299 -45.26 17.55 23.72
CA ALA A 299 -45.64 16.78 22.55
C ALA A 299 -44.41 16.34 21.71
N GLY A 300 -44.12 15.03 21.70
CA GLY A 300 -43.01 14.44 20.97
C GLY A 300 -41.82 13.99 21.83
N ALA A 301 -41.82 14.27 23.13
CA ALA A 301 -40.90 13.66 24.09
C ALA A 301 -41.33 12.22 24.44
N ASN A 302 -40.39 11.32 24.70
CA ASN A 302 -40.71 10.07 25.41
C ASN A 302 -41.17 10.46 26.82
N ALA A 303 -42.21 9.81 27.36
CA ALA A 303 -42.68 10.09 28.71
C ALA A 303 -41.62 9.67 29.74
N GLU A 304 -40.70 10.58 30.07
CA GLU A 304 -39.71 10.41 31.12
C GLU A 304 -40.34 10.82 32.45
N SER A 305 -40.23 9.93 33.45
CA SER A 305 -40.78 10.15 34.79
C SER A 305 -39.64 10.15 35.80
N TRP A 306 -39.42 11.29 36.43
CA TRP A 306 -38.44 11.46 37.50
C TRP A 306 -39.14 11.40 38.85
N SER A 307 -38.69 10.56 39.77
CA SER A 307 -39.22 10.49 41.14
C SER A 307 -38.23 11.08 42.14
N LEU A 308 -38.66 12.10 42.89
CA LEU A 308 -37.93 12.67 44.01
C LEU A 308 -38.37 12.02 45.32
N HIS A 309 -37.45 11.23 45.91
CA HIS A 309 -37.71 10.40 47.07
C HIS A 309 -37.56 11.17 48.40
N HIS A 310 -38.40 10.90 49.40
CA HIS A 310 -38.11 11.17 50.81
C HIS A 310 -38.44 9.94 51.67
N GLY A 311 -37.41 9.25 52.18
CA GLY A 311 -37.60 8.02 52.95
C GLY A 311 -37.09 8.12 54.40
N PRO A 312 -37.88 7.74 55.42
CA PRO A 312 -37.37 7.53 56.78
C PRO A 312 -36.78 6.11 56.89
N GLY A 313 -35.44 6.02 56.94
CA GLY A 313 -34.72 4.81 57.37
C GLY A 313 -34.64 3.65 56.36
N GLY A 314 -33.64 3.71 55.49
CA GLY A 314 -33.22 2.62 54.58
C GLY A 314 -31.94 3.02 53.83
N VAL A 315 -31.02 2.08 53.58
CA VAL A 315 -29.65 2.31 53.09
C VAL A 315 -29.61 2.92 51.66
N PHE A 316 -28.65 3.83 51.43
CA PHE A 316 -28.47 4.73 50.28
C PHE A 316 -28.65 4.15 48.86
N GLY A 317 -29.36 4.93 48.02
CA GLY A 317 -29.38 4.90 46.55
C GLY A 317 -29.99 6.21 46.02
N ALA A 318 -29.33 6.85 45.03
CA ALA A 318 -29.68 8.10 44.34
C ALA A 318 -30.44 9.17 45.17
N ALA A 319 -29.73 9.83 46.09
CA ALA A 319 -30.22 11.06 46.70
C ALA A 319 -29.88 12.24 45.79
N LEU A 320 -30.90 12.95 45.28
CA LEU A 320 -30.75 14.36 44.92
C LEU A 320 -30.34 15.08 46.21
N THR A 321 -29.08 15.52 46.28
CA THR A 321 -28.60 16.28 47.44
C THR A 321 -29.02 17.73 47.23
N PHE A 322 -29.81 18.30 48.16
CA PHE A 322 -30.24 19.69 48.05
C PHE A 322 -29.07 20.59 48.43
N GLY A 323 -28.52 21.30 47.43
CA GLY A 323 -27.47 22.29 47.66
C GLY A 323 -28.07 23.59 48.16
N VAL A 324 -27.69 24.05 49.35
CA VAL A 324 -28.05 25.38 49.83
C VAL A 324 -27.09 26.40 49.23
N ALA A 325 -27.56 27.20 48.29
CA ALA A 325 -26.77 28.29 47.75
C ALA A 325 -26.77 29.49 48.74
N SER A 326 -25.68 29.65 49.49
CA SER A 326 -25.29 30.97 49.99
C SER A 326 -24.31 31.60 48.99
N GLY A 327 -24.36 32.92 48.83
CA GLY A 327 -23.68 33.64 47.75
C GLY A 327 -22.21 33.20 47.50
N SER A 328 -21.93 32.94 46.22
CA SER A 328 -20.65 32.60 45.58
C SER A 328 -20.13 31.14 45.68
N ASN A 329 -20.11 30.53 44.49
CA ASN A 329 -19.52 29.26 44.04
C ASN A 329 -20.01 27.94 44.68
N VAL A 330 -20.91 27.26 43.97
CA VAL A 330 -21.07 25.81 44.05
C VAL A 330 -20.29 25.19 42.88
N ALA A 331 -19.14 24.60 43.20
CA ALA A 331 -18.55 23.54 42.40
C ALA A 331 -18.89 22.22 43.11
N GLY A 332 -19.48 21.28 42.36
CA GLY A 332 -19.71 19.91 42.83
C GLY A 332 -21.16 19.56 43.14
N VAL A 333 -21.96 19.31 42.10
CA VAL A 333 -23.00 18.27 42.17
C VAL A 333 -22.45 17.12 41.35
N ASP A 334 -22.26 15.98 41.99
CA ASP A 334 -21.76 14.77 41.36
C ASP A 334 -22.74 14.34 40.26
N ASN A 335 -22.22 14.35 39.04
CA ASN A 335 -22.97 14.20 37.80
C ASN A 335 -22.76 12.80 37.26
N GLN A 336 -23.32 11.74 37.85
CA GLN A 336 -23.03 10.39 37.34
C GLN A 336 -24.12 9.38 37.74
N ARG A 337 -24.91 8.97 36.76
CA ARG A 337 -25.40 7.59 36.48
C ARG A 337 -26.72 7.65 35.72
N ASP A 338 -26.65 8.00 34.43
CA ASP A 338 -27.75 7.68 33.51
C ASP A 338 -27.37 6.68 32.41
N SER A 339 -26.06 6.40 32.24
CA SER A 339 -25.61 5.48 31.19
C SER A 339 -25.22 4.10 31.71
N ASN A 340 -25.75 3.05 31.09
CA ASN A 340 -25.28 1.65 31.21
C ASN A 340 -23.95 1.40 30.45
N LEU A 341 -23.24 2.48 30.08
CA LEU A 341 -22.03 2.49 29.26
C LEU A 341 -20.83 3.12 30.00
N ASN A 342 -20.94 3.27 31.33
CA ASN A 342 -19.86 3.77 32.18
C ASN A 342 -18.92 2.64 32.61
N PHE A 343 -17.61 2.87 32.54
CA PHE A 343 -16.58 2.00 33.09
C PHE A 343 -15.55 2.83 33.87
N ASP A 344 -15.81 3.01 35.16
CA ASP A 344 -14.91 3.67 36.09
C ASP A 344 -14.91 2.95 37.46
N PRO A 345 -14.21 1.82 37.58
CA PRO A 345 -14.19 1.04 38.81
C PRO A 345 -13.51 1.72 40.02
N GLU A 346 -12.78 2.83 39.84
CA GLU A 346 -12.24 3.64 40.95
C GLU A 346 -13.36 4.38 41.68
N ASN A 347 -14.28 4.98 40.94
CA ASN A 347 -15.43 5.68 41.50
C ASN A 347 -16.64 4.75 41.72
N TYR A 348 -16.76 3.68 40.92
CA TYR A 348 -17.89 2.74 40.95
C TYR A 348 -17.42 1.28 40.90
N ALA A 349 -17.13 0.68 42.06
CA ALA A 349 -16.59 -0.67 42.16
C ALA A 349 -17.38 -1.78 41.41
N ALA A 350 -18.68 -1.58 41.13
CA ALA A 350 -19.49 -2.52 40.34
C ALA A 350 -19.07 -2.58 38.86
N ASP A 351 -18.49 -1.50 38.31
CA ASP A 351 -18.09 -1.40 36.91
C ASP A 351 -16.97 -2.37 36.56
N ALA A 352 -16.18 -2.81 37.55
CA ALA A 352 -15.17 -3.86 37.37
C ALA A 352 -15.76 -5.17 36.81
N SER A 353 -17.06 -5.40 36.99
CA SER A 353 -17.75 -6.57 36.42
C SER A 353 -17.97 -6.50 34.89
N TYR A 354 -17.87 -5.32 34.29
CA TYR A 354 -17.95 -5.15 32.83
C TYR A 354 -16.62 -5.54 32.14
N GLN A 355 -15.51 -5.64 32.87
CA GLN A 355 -14.23 -6.06 32.31
C GLN A 355 -14.24 -7.57 32.02
N VAL A 356 -13.95 -7.94 30.77
CA VAL A 356 -13.85 -9.34 30.32
C VAL A 356 -12.40 -9.79 30.23
N ILE A 357 -11.52 -8.93 29.73
CA ILE A 357 -10.08 -9.18 29.57
C ILE A 357 -9.33 -7.93 30.04
N SER A 358 -8.33 -8.11 30.90
CA SER A 358 -7.43 -7.02 31.29
C SER A 358 -6.41 -6.76 30.19
N GLY A 359 -6.12 -5.50 29.89
CA GLY A 359 -4.97 -5.17 29.02
C GLY A 359 -3.68 -5.53 29.73
N GLN A 360 -2.74 -6.14 29.01
CA GLN A 360 -1.44 -6.59 29.56
C GLN A 360 -0.35 -6.36 28.51
N ASP A 361 0.87 -6.09 28.98
CA ASP A 361 2.06 -6.05 28.13
C ASP A 361 2.59 -7.47 27.87
N ALA A 362 3.29 -7.63 26.74
CA ALA A 362 4.11 -8.80 26.48
C ALA A 362 5.35 -8.74 27.35
N GLU A 363 5.64 -9.85 28.03
CA GLU A 363 6.87 -10.03 28.81
C GLU A 363 7.68 -11.16 28.20
N PHE A 364 8.95 -10.89 27.94
CA PHE A 364 9.87 -11.86 27.39
C PHE A 364 11.31 -11.50 27.75
N THR A 365 12.22 -12.45 27.58
CA THR A 365 13.65 -12.24 27.74
C THR A 365 14.37 -12.34 26.40
N LEU A 366 15.43 -11.55 26.23
CA LEU A 366 16.41 -11.69 25.14
C LEU A 366 17.79 -11.86 25.77
N ASP A 367 18.40 -13.03 25.59
CA ASP A 367 19.67 -13.42 26.23
C ASP A 367 19.69 -13.21 27.75
N GLY A 368 18.53 -13.35 28.40
CA GLY A 368 18.35 -13.17 29.84
C GLY A 368 18.11 -11.72 30.30
N VAL A 369 17.95 -10.77 29.37
CA VAL A 369 17.48 -9.41 29.67
C VAL A 369 15.96 -9.38 29.60
N ASP A 370 15.31 -8.96 30.68
CA ASP A 370 13.86 -8.80 30.74
C ASP A 370 13.39 -7.60 29.92
N ILE A 371 12.40 -7.80 29.06
CA ILE A 371 11.85 -6.81 28.15
C ILE A 371 10.32 -6.83 28.25
N SER A 372 9.73 -5.64 28.34
CA SER A 372 8.28 -5.44 28.25
C SER A 372 7.92 -4.64 26.99
N ARG A 373 6.82 -5.03 26.33
CA ARG A 373 6.27 -4.36 25.14
C ARG A 373 4.74 -4.32 25.20
N ASP A 374 4.15 -3.24 24.69
CA ASP A 374 2.69 -3.07 24.61
C ASP A 374 2.05 -3.88 23.46
N THR A 375 2.84 -4.42 22.54
CA THR A 375 2.41 -5.21 21.39
C THR A 375 3.18 -6.52 21.26
N ASN A 376 2.57 -7.50 20.59
CA ASN A 376 3.22 -8.76 20.22
C ASN A 376 4.03 -8.66 18.91
N GLU A 377 3.93 -7.52 18.20
CA GLU A 377 4.68 -7.24 16.98
C GLU A 377 5.81 -6.25 17.28
N ILE A 378 7.06 -6.72 17.24
CA ILE A 378 8.23 -5.97 17.72
C ILE A 378 9.19 -5.72 16.56
N GLU A 379 9.26 -4.47 16.09
CA GLU A 379 10.11 -4.08 14.95
C GLU A 379 11.42 -3.38 15.37
N ASP A 380 11.57 -3.05 16.65
CA ASP A 380 12.65 -2.16 17.15
C ASP A 380 13.71 -2.88 17.99
N LEU A 381 13.53 -4.17 18.24
CA LEU A 381 14.40 -4.92 19.15
C LEU A 381 15.72 -5.35 18.51
N LEU A 382 15.67 -5.78 17.25
CA LEU A 382 16.80 -6.27 16.48
C LEU A 382 16.85 -5.53 15.15
N SER A 383 18.06 -5.15 14.70
CA SER A 383 18.21 -4.36 13.49
C SER A 383 17.84 -5.15 12.24
N GLY A 384 16.92 -4.61 11.44
CA GLY A 384 16.50 -5.18 10.15
C GLY A 384 15.48 -6.32 10.23
N VAL A 385 15.05 -6.72 11.43
CA VAL A 385 14.09 -7.82 11.59
C VAL A 385 12.87 -7.41 12.41
N SER A 386 11.73 -8.01 12.12
CA SER A 386 10.51 -7.93 12.90
C SER A 386 10.25 -9.26 13.59
N LEU A 387 9.79 -9.20 14.84
CA LEU A 387 9.46 -10.37 15.66
C LEU A 387 7.97 -10.39 15.98
N SER A 388 7.32 -11.53 15.77
CA SER A 388 5.92 -11.74 16.14
C SER A 388 5.83 -12.78 17.26
N LEU A 389 5.35 -12.35 18.43
CA LEU A 389 5.14 -13.20 19.59
C LEU A 389 3.76 -13.86 19.51
N ASN A 390 3.74 -15.13 19.11
CA ASN A 390 2.50 -15.86 18.87
C ASN A 390 2.01 -16.61 20.11
N LYS A 391 2.93 -17.08 20.96
CA LYS A 391 2.64 -17.93 22.12
C LYS A 391 3.69 -17.78 23.23
N VAL A 392 3.27 -18.07 24.45
CA VAL A 392 4.17 -18.28 25.59
C VAL A 392 5.04 -19.51 25.33
N THR A 393 6.35 -19.34 25.47
CA THR A 393 7.33 -20.40 25.18
C THR A 393 7.42 -21.40 26.32
N THR A 394 7.71 -22.67 26.02
CA THR A 394 7.93 -23.73 27.03
C THR A 394 9.42 -23.95 27.38
N GLY A 395 10.31 -23.22 26.70
CA GLY A 395 11.76 -23.21 26.86
C GLY A 395 12.39 -22.20 25.89
N PRO A 396 13.73 -22.04 25.91
CA PRO A 396 14.41 -21.05 25.09
C PRO A 396 14.28 -21.35 23.60
N VAL A 397 13.75 -20.38 22.86
CA VAL A 397 13.69 -20.37 21.39
C VAL A 397 14.87 -19.55 20.89
N THR A 398 15.63 -20.07 19.92
CA THR A 398 16.72 -19.30 19.31
C THR A 398 16.19 -18.59 18.07
N VAL A 399 16.38 -17.29 18.01
CA VAL A 399 16.17 -16.47 16.82
C VAL A 399 17.54 -16.14 16.23
N SER A 400 17.71 -16.32 14.92
CA SER A 400 18.99 -16.12 14.25
C SER A 400 18.81 -15.54 12.86
N ALA A 401 19.87 -14.89 12.39
CA ALA A 401 20.08 -14.60 10.98
C ALA A 401 21.42 -15.22 10.59
N ASP A 402 21.41 -16.14 9.64
CA ASP A 402 22.61 -16.87 9.21
C ASP A 402 22.63 -17.00 7.69
N TYR A 403 23.83 -17.11 7.13
CA TYR A 403 23.99 -17.31 5.70
C TYR A 403 23.64 -18.75 5.31
N ASP A 404 22.72 -18.89 4.37
CA ASP A 404 22.26 -20.15 3.80
C ASP A 404 22.78 -20.28 2.36
N ALA A 405 23.79 -21.14 2.20
CA ALA A 405 24.41 -21.43 0.91
C ALA A 405 23.42 -22.05 -0.08
N SER A 406 22.43 -22.82 0.37
CA SER A 406 21.42 -23.43 -0.50
C SER A 406 20.50 -22.35 -1.08
N ASN A 407 20.03 -21.42 -0.26
CA ASN A 407 19.19 -20.32 -0.73
C ASN A 407 19.96 -19.40 -1.69
N ALA A 408 21.22 -19.10 -1.38
CA ALA A 408 22.10 -18.32 -2.25
C ALA A 408 22.37 -19.03 -3.59
N LEU A 409 22.62 -20.34 -3.58
CA LEU A 409 22.82 -21.13 -4.79
C LEU A 409 21.58 -21.13 -5.68
N THR A 410 20.39 -21.38 -5.10
CA THR A 410 19.13 -21.34 -5.85
C THR A 410 18.88 -19.96 -6.45
N ALA A 411 19.16 -18.88 -5.72
CA ALA A 411 19.06 -17.53 -6.26
C ALA A 411 20.02 -17.30 -7.43
N LEU A 412 21.26 -17.77 -7.32
CA LEU A 412 22.26 -17.69 -8.39
C LEU A 412 21.86 -18.50 -9.63
N GLU A 413 21.30 -19.69 -9.45
CA GLU A 413 20.80 -20.55 -10.53
C GLU A 413 19.68 -19.85 -11.32
N LEU A 414 18.71 -19.27 -10.62
CA LEU A 414 17.61 -18.51 -11.24
C LEU A 414 18.14 -17.29 -12.01
N PHE A 415 19.07 -16.56 -11.40
CA PHE A 415 19.72 -15.40 -12.03
C PHE A 415 20.49 -15.78 -13.30
N VAL A 416 21.28 -16.86 -13.25
CA VAL A 416 22.04 -17.36 -14.40
C VAL A 416 21.09 -17.88 -15.49
N ALA A 417 19.99 -18.54 -15.12
CA ALA A 417 18.97 -18.98 -16.06
C ALA A 417 18.34 -17.80 -16.82
N GLU A 418 18.01 -16.71 -16.11
CA GLU A 418 17.41 -15.51 -16.69
C GLU A 418 18.40 -14.77 -17.62
N LEU A 419 19.67 -14.66 -17.22
CA LEU A 419 20.73 -14.16 -18.10
C LEU A 419 20.89 -15.00 -19.36
N ASN A 420 20.89 -16.32 -19.23
CA ASN A 420 21.00 -17.24 -20.35
C ASN A 420 19.80 -17.14 -21.30
N PHE A 421 18.59 -17.00 -20.75
CA PHE A 421 17.38 -16.79 -21.53
C PHE A 421 17.53 -15.55 -22.42
N LEU A 422 17.90 -14.41 -21.84
CA LEU A 422 18.09 -13.18 -22.60
C LEU A 422 19.21 -13.32 -23.64
N ILE A 423 20.37 -13.88 -23.26
CA ILE A 423 21.49 -14.12 -24.19
C ILE A 423 21.05 -14.97 -25.39
N GLN A 424 20.25 -16.01 -25.16
CA GLN A 424 19.74 -16.87 -26.24
C GLN A 424 18.76 -16.10 -27.13
N LYS A 425 17.82 -15.35 -26.57
CA LYS A 425 16.90 -14.51 -27.35
C LYS A 425 17.64 -13.54 -28.27
N PHE A 426 18.64 -12.83 -27.77
CA PHE A 426 19.48 -11.94 -28.57
C PHE A 426 20.28 -12.69 -29.64
N LYS A 427 20.77 -13.91 -29.36
CA LYS A 427 21.47 -14.74 -30.35
C LYS A 427 20.53 -15.19 -31.46
N ASP A 428 19.34 -15.67 -31.12
CA ASP A 428 18.37 -16.22 -32.08
C ASP A 428 17.94 -15.15 -33.08
N VAL A 429 17.59 -13.95 -32.59
CA VAL A 429 17.19 -12.85 -33.49
C VAL A 429 18.34 -12.32 -34.34
N THR A 430 19.59 -12.37 -33.86
CA THR A 430 20.77 -11.88 -34.61
C THR A 430 21.49 -12.94 -35.43
N PHE A 431 21.04 -14.19 -35.36
CA PHE A 431 21.66 -15.32 -36.03
C PHE A 431 21.66 -15.11 -37.54
N ARG A 432 22.82 -15.28 -38.20
CA ARG A 432 22.97 -14.99 -39.64
C ARG A 432 22.51 -16.13 -40.55
N GLY A 433 22.04 -17.23 -39.97
CA GLY A 433 21.74 -18.44 -40.72
C GLY A 433 22.99 -19.27 -41.04
N THR A 434 22.78 -20.54 -41.34
CA THR A 434 23.80 -21.44 -41.87
C THR A 434 23.84 -21.32 -43.39
N ALA A 435 25.02 -21.41 -44.00
CA ALA A 435 25.15 -21.32 -45.44
C ALA A 435 24.31 -22.41 -46.15
N GLY A 436 23.34 -21.99 -46.96
CA GLY A 436 22.45 -22.89 -47.70
C GLY A 436 21.16 -23.27 -46.97
N GLU A 437 20.94 -22.76 -45.75
CA GLU A 437 19.72 -22.96 -44.96
C GLU A 437 18.97 -21.63 -44.81
N ASP A 438 17.64 -21.70 -44.80
CA ASP A 438 16.75 -20.55 -44.54
C ASP A 438 16.38 -20.50 -43.06
N ASN A 439 17.39 -20.28 -42.22
CA ASN A 439 17.27 -20.22 -40.76
C ASN A 439 17.90 -18.96 -40.17
N ALA A 440 18.06 -17.90 -40.97
CA ALA A 440 18.52 -16.62 -40.46
C ALA A 440 17.47 -16.01 -39.51
N GLY A 441 17.94 -15.41 -38.43
CA GLY A 441 17.10 -14.66 -37.51
C GLY A 441 16.53 -13.40 -38.19
N PRO A 442 15.37 -12.90 -37.73
CA PRO A 442 14.71 -11.74 -38.32
C PRO A 442 15.55 -10.45 -38.26
N LEU A 443 16.53 -10.37 -37.34
CA LEU A 443 17.46 -9.26 -37.18
C LEU A 443 18.90 -9.70 -37.53
N ALA A 444 19.03 -10.65 -38.46
CA ALA A 444 20.31 -11.17 -38.90
C ALA A 444 21.28 -10.05 -39.32
N GLY A 445 22.40 -9.96 -38.61
CA GLY A 445 23.43 -8.97 -38.90
C GLY A 445 23.11 -7.54 -38.47
N ASP A 446 22.06 -7.33 -37.69
CA ASP A 446 21.75 -6.05 -37.06
C ASP A 446 22.89 -5.62 -36.09
N PRO A 447 23.55 -4.46 -36.33
CA PRO A 447 24.67 -4.02 -35.50
C PRO A 447 24.22 -3.54 -34.10
N LEU A 448 22.99 -3.05 -33.97
CA LEU A 448 22.47 -2.50 -32.71
C LEU A 448 22.25 -3.63 -31.70
N ILE A 449 21.45 -4.63 -32.08
CA ILE A 449 21.14 -5.77 -31.21
C ILE A 449 22.41 -6.57 -30.90
N LYS A 450 23.34 -6.67 -31.86
CA LYS A 450 24.65 -7.29 -31.61
C LYS A 450 25.51 -6.50 -30.63
N SER A 451 25.46 -5.16 -30.65
CA SER A 451 26.15 -4.35 -29.65
C SER A 451 25.60 -4.56 -28.25
N TYR A 452 24.27 -4.65 -28.09
CA TYR A 452 23.64 -4.98 -26.81
C TYR A 452 24.01 -6.38 -26.31
N LEU A 453 24.02 -7.39 -27.18
CA LEU A 453 24.51 -8.73 -26.82
C LEU A 453 25.97 -8.71 -26.31
N ASN A 454 26.83 -7.91 -26.96
CA ASN A 454 28.23 -7.78 -26.53
C ASN A 454 28.35 -7.01 -25.21
N THR A 455 27.54 -5.97 -25.00
CA THR A 455 27.48 -5.23 -23.73
C THR A 455 27.06 -6.15 -22.60
N LEU A 456 25.98 -6.93 -22.78
CA LEU A 456 25.49 -7.91 -21.82
C LEU A 456 26.57 -8.93 -21.46
N LYS A 457 27.25 -9.50 -22.47
CA LYS A 457 28.39 -10.42 -22.25
C LYS A 457 29.58 -9.77 -21.57
N SER A 458 29.82 -8.47 -21.79
CA SER A 458 30.90 -7.77 -21.11
C SER A 458 30.59 -7.59 -19.62
N MET A 459 29.32 -7.33 -19.27
CA MET A 459 28.89 -7.12 -17.89
C MET A 459 29.14 -8.35 -17.02
N THR A 460 28.97 -9.56 -17.57
CA THR A 460 29.22 -10.82 -16.83
C THR A 460 30.69 -11.09 -16.51
N THR A 461 31.61 -10.26 -17.02
CA THR A 461 33.07 -10.43 -16.84
C THR A 461 33.73 -9.24 -16.15
N LYS A 462 32.98 -8.18 -15.86
CA LYS A 462 33.51 -6.98 -15.21
C LYS A 462 33.64 -7.19 -13.69
N PRO A 463 34.63 -6.54 -13.05
CA PRO A 463 34.72 -6.50 -11.59
C PRO A 463 33.53 -5.75 -10.99
N ILE A 464 33.10 -6.20 -9.81
CA ILE A 464 32.05 -5.60 -9.00
C ILE A 464 32.70 -5.03 -7.72
N PRO A 465 33.01 -3.72 -7.71
CA PRO A 465 33.70 -3.08 -6.58
C PRO A 465 32.74 -2.72 -5.44
N GLY A 466 33.30 -2.40 -4.27
CA GLY A 466 32.57 -1.75 -3.18
C GLY A 466 31.77 -2.66 -2.26
N PHE A 467 32.03 -3.97 -2.30
CA PHE A 467 31.45 -4.96 -1.37
C PHE A 467 32.46 -5.50 -0.38
N GLN A 468 33.71 -5.63 -0.81
CA GLN A 468 34.84 -6.12 -0.02
C GLN A 468 36.07 -5.24 -0.29
N ALA A 469 37.19 -5.55 0.35
CA ALA A 469 38.46 -4.88 0.05
C ALA A 469 38.91 -5.12 -1.40
N ASP A 470 38.72 -6.36 -1.89
CA ASP A 470 38.99 -6.75 -3.27
C ASP A 470 37.70 -6.76 -4.10
N ASP A 471 37.85 -6.51 -5.41
CA ASP A 471 36.74 -6.59 -6.36
C ASP A 471 36.23 -8.03 -6.51
N ILE A 472 34.92 -8.17 -6.60
CA ILE A 472 34.24 -9.47 -6.75
C ILE A 472 33.94 -9.73 -8.22
N PHE A 473 34.10 -10.98 -8.66
CA PHE A 473 33.73 -11.44 -10.00
C PHE A 473 32.71 -12.58 -9.91
N MET A 474 31.86 -12.70 -10.94
CA MET A 474 30.95 -13.87 -11.07
C MET A 474 31.72 -15.20 -11.05
N SER A 475 32.94 -15.22 -11.57
CA SER A 475 33.80 -16.41 -11.56
C SER A 475 34.23 -16.84 -10.16
N ASN A 476 34.27 -15.93 -9.17
CA ASN A 476 34.53 -16.31 -7.78
C ASN A 476 33.42 -17.21 -7.23
N PHE A 477 32.18 -16.92 -7.61
CA PHE A 477 31.00 -17.75 -7.30
C PHE A 477 30.85 -18.97 -8.22
N GLY A 478 31.90 -19.35 -8.96
CA GLY A 478 31.88 -20.53 -9.82
C GLY A 478 31.08 -20.36 -11.10
N VAL A 479 30.64 -19.15 -11.46
CA VAL A 479 29.97 -18.92 -12.74
C VAL A 479 31.00 -18.90 -13.87
N MET A 480 30.81 -19.75 -14.86
CA MET A 480 31.72 -19.93 -15.99
C MET A 480 31.02 -19.56 -17.30
N THR A 481 31.78 -18.94 -18.22
CA THR A 481 31.27 -18.64 -19.56
C THR A 481 31.65 -19.76 -20.53
N GLU A 482 30.65 -20.34 -21.17
CA GLU A 482 30.82 -21.40 -22.16
C GLU A 482 31.25 -20.83 -23.52
N ARG A 483 31.71 -21.72 -24.42
CA ARG A 483 32.19 -21.33 -25.77
C ARG A 483 31.10 -20.65 -26.61
N ASP A 484 29.83 -21.01 -26.39
CA ASP A 484 28.71 -20.37 -27.07
C ASP A 484 28.35 -19.01 -26.44
N GLY A 485 28.91 -18.67 -25.27
CA GLY A 485 28.64 -17.47 -24.51
C GLY A 485 27.44 -17.57 -23.57
N THR A 486 26.90 -18.77 -23.32
CA THR A 486 26.03 -19.03 -22.17
C THR A 486 26.86 -19.14 -20.89
N LEU A 487 26.18 -19.13 -19.74
CA LEU A 487 26.75 -19.22 -18.42
C LEU A 487 26.39 -20.57 -17.78
N SER A 488 27.35 -21.18 -17.08
CA SER A 488 27.16 -22.38 -16.27
C SER A 488 27.65 -22.14 -14.84
N ILE A 489 27.19 -22.93 -13.86
CA ILE A 489 27.59 -22.80 -12.46
C ILE A 489 28.38 -24.04 -12.04
N ASN A 490 29.53 -23.83 -11.40
CA ASN A 490 30.27 -24.85 -10.70
C ASN A 490 29.95 -24.80 -9.20
N GLU A 491 29.03 -25.65 -8.75
CA GLU A 491 28.55 -25.69 -7.36
C GLU A 491 29.68 -25.89 -6.34
N LEU A 492 30.71 -26.67 -6.66
CA LEU A 492 31.85 -26.89 -5.76
C LEU A 492 32.64 -25.60 -5.53
N THR A 493 32.84 -24.81 -6.59
CA THR A 493 33.53 -23.52 -6.51
C THR A 493 32.67 -22.49 -5.80
N PHE A 494 31.36 -22.49 -6.07
CA PHE A 494 30.38 -21.66 -5.38
C PHE A 494 30.41 -21.92 -3.88
N ASN A 495 30.21 -23.17 -3.45
CA ASN A 495 30.15 -23.54 -2.03
C ASN A 495 31.46 -23.19 -1.31
N ALA A 496 32.62 -23.49 -1.92
CA ALA A 496 33.91 -23.17 -1.33
C ALA A 496 34.15 -21.67 -1.14
N PHE A 497 33.70 -20.83 -2.10
CA PHE A 497 33.85 -19.38 -1.98
C PHE A 497 32.82 -18.76 -1.03
N PHE A 498 31.57 -19.22 -1.08
CA PHE A 498 30.49 -18.75 -0.21
C PHE A 498 30.75 -19.08 1.25
N GLU A 499 31.24 -20.28 1.58
CA GLU A 499 31.63 -20.63 2.95
C GLU A 499 32.76 -19.74 3.49
N ALA A 500 33.67 -19.30 2.63
CA ALA A 500 34.77 -18.42 3.02
C ALA A 500 34.36 -16.95 3.15
N ASN A 501 33.48 -16.46 2.27
CA ASN A 501 33.04 -15.07 2.20
C ASN A 501 31.55 -14.97 1.86
N PRO A 502 30.63 -15.33 2.77
CA PRO A 502 29.21 -15.42 2.44
C PRO A 502 28.59 -14.04 2.15
N ASP A 503 29.05 -13.01 2.87
CA ASP A 503 28.64 -11.62 2.69
C ASP A 503 28.92 -11.07 1.28
N ALA A 504 29.95 -11.59 0.60
CA ALA A 504 30.31 -11.22 -0.76
C ALA A 504 29.19 -11.52 -1.76
N PHE A 505 28.26 -12.43 -1.44
CA PHE A 505 27.14 -12.79 -2.33
C PHE A 505 26.17 -11.64 -2.56
N SER A 506 26.10 -10.67 -1.64
CA SER A 506 25.36 -9.42 -1.84
C SER A 506 25.77 -8.69 -3.13
N ALA A 507 27.02 -8.85 -3.59
CA ALA A 507 27.49 -8.29 -4.85
C ALA A 507 26.70 -8.77 -6.08
N MET A 508 26.07 -9.94 -6.00
CA MET A 508 25.24 -10.45 -7.09
C MET A 508 23.86 -9.79 -7.09
N MET A 509 23.22 -9.66 -5.93
CA MET A 509 21.76 -9.43 -5.84
C MET A 509 21.32 -8.17 -5.08
N ASN A 510 22.20 -7.51 -4.32
CA ASN A 510 21.80 -6.44 -3.41
C ASN A 510 22.80 -5.26 -3.41
N THR A 511 22.39 -4.11 -3.94
CA THR A 511 23.16 -2.86 -3.84
C THR A 511 23.04 -2.30 -2.43
N ARG A 512 24.19 -1.97 -1.82
CA ARG A 512 24.22 -1.48 -0.44
C ARG A 512 25.40 -0.56 -0.17
N ALA A 513 25.26 0.29 0.85
CA ALA A 513 26.38 0.90 1.55
C ALA A 513 26.58 0.20 2.89
N VAL A 514 27.80 -0.20 3.17
CA VAL A 514 28.20 -0.73 4.48
C VAL A 514 29.44 -0.01 4.99
N THR A 515 29.58 0.02 6.30
CA THR A 515 30.70 0.62 7.02
C THR A 515 31.46 -0.47 7.76
N ASP A 516 32.77 -0.29 7.91
CA ASP A 516 33.58 -1.19 8.75
C ASP A 516 33.26 -1.03 10.25
N SER A 517 32.77 0.13 10.67
CA SER A 517 32.36 0.43 12.05
C SER A 517 30.85 0.31 12.26
N ASN A 518 30.44 -0.37 13.33
CA ASN A 518 29.04 -0.48 13.74
C ASN A 518 28.47 0.83 14.35
N LEU A 519 29.32 1.82 14.60
CA LEU A 519 28.94 3.13 15.13
C LEU A 519 28.61 4.15 14.02
N VAL A 520 28.78 3.78 12.76
CA VAL A 520 28.46 4.62 11.61
C VAL A 520 27.51 3.85 10.72
N GLN A 521 26.33 4.39 10.44
CA GLN A 521 25.37 3.81 9.50
C GLN A 521 25.39 4.59 8.20
N ALA A 522 25.41 3.87 7.08
CA ALA A 522 25.44 4.45 5.75
C ALA A 522 24.12 4.23 5.01
N GLU A 523 23.63 5.30 4.37
CA GLU A 523 22.44 5.31 3.55
C GLU A 523 22.78 5.97 2.22
N ILE A 524 22.43 5.34 1.09
CA ILE A 524 22.64 5.92 -0.24
C ILE A 524 21.29 6.31 -0.81
N THR A 525 21.22 7.52 -1.36
CA THR A 525 20.07 8.01 -2.10
C THR A 525 20.47 8.48 -3.50
N GLY A 526 19.55 8.33 -4.46
CA GLY A 526 19.79 8.71 -5.86
C GLY A 526 20.63 7.71 -6.65
N THR A 527 21.08 8.13 -7.84
CA THR A 527 21.72 7.25 -8.85
C THR A 527 23.08 7.78 -9.35
N LEU A 528 23.55 8.91 -8.82
CA LEU A 528 24.77 9.62 -9.29
C LEU A 528 26.06 9.20 -8.58
N TRP A 529 25.95 8.29 -7.62
CA TRP A 529 27.07 7.71 -6.88
C TRP A 529 27.77 6.65 -7.73
N GLN A 530 29.07 6.44 -7.46
CA GLN A 530 29.87 5.38 -8.05
C GLN A 530 30.21 4.33 -7.00
N ALA A 531 30.22 3.06 -7.41
CA ALA A 531 30.64 1.98 -6.52
C ALA A 531 32.14 2.06 -6.22
N GLY A 532 32.51 1.80 -4.97
CA GLY A 532 33.88 1.92 -4.49
C GLY A 532 34.01 1.90 -2.97
N ASN A 533 35.24 2.02 -2.50
CA ASN A 533 35.59 2.12 -1.09
C ASN A 533 36.04 3.55 -0.81
N TYR A 534 35.40 4.18 0.18
CA TYR A 534 35.58 5.58 0.52
C TYR A 534 35.98 5.71 1.99
N ASN A 535 36.98 6.54 2.30
CA ASN A 535 37.41 6.76 3.69
C ASN A 535 36.61 7.88 4.32
N PHE A 536 35.85 7.58 5.37
CA PHE A 536 35.13 8.55 6.16
C PHE A 536 35.95 8.94 7.39
N ASN A 537 36.23 10.24 7.51
CA ASN A 537 36.97 10.81 8.63
C ASN A 537 36.11 11.83 9.37
N ILE A 538 36.13 11.77 10.70
CA ILE A 538 35.48 12.74 11.58
C ILE A 538 36.55 13.65 12.17
N ASN A 539 36.48 14.93 11.85
CA ASN A 539 37.40 15.92 12.38
C ASN A 539 37.03 16.29 13.83
N PRO A 540 38.02 16.69 14.67
CA PRO A 540 37.79 17.06 16.06
C PRO A 540 36.82 18.23 16.28
N ASP A 541 36.56 19.02 15.23
CA ASP A 541 35.66 20.17 15.23
C ASP A 541 34.23 19.83 14.82
N THR A 542 33.85 18.54 14.81
CA THR A 542 32.54 18.01 14.38
C THR A 542 32.24 18.17 12.89
N THR A 543 33.22 18.57 12.08
CA THR A 543 33.14 18.42 10.62
C THR A 543 33.53 17.00 10.23
N ALA A 544 33.12 16.55 9.05
CA ALA A 544 33.54 15.26 8.51
C ALA A 544 33.86 15.39 7.03
N ASP A 545 34.72 14.51 6.55
CA ASP A 545 35.06 14.39 5.13
C ASP A 545 34.98 12.93 4.68
N LEU A 546 34.72 12.75 3.39
CA LEU A 546 34.74 11.46 2.73
C LEU A 546 35.76 11.53 1.58
N ASP A 547 36.84 10.77 1.67
CA ASP A 547 38.01 10.86 0.77
C ASP A 547 38.55 12.28 0.57
N GLY A 548 38.43 13.12 1.62
CA GLY A 548 38.85 14.52 1.60
C GLY A 548 37.81 15.50 1.02
N ASP A 549 36.69 15.03 0.50
CA ASP A 549 35.54 15.89 0.16
C ASP A 549 34.71 16.20 1.41
N ALA A 550 34.51 17.48 1.69
CA ALA A 550 33.79 17.93 2.88
C ALA A 550 32.31 17.49 2.86
N MET A 551 31.84 16.95 3.99
CA MET A 551 30.44 16.59 4.22
C MET A 551 29.68 17.69 4.98
N SER A 552 28.39 17.84 4.71
CA SER A 552 27.51 18.75 5.43
C SER A 552 26.66 18.01 6.46
N LEU A 553 26.54 18.53 7.67
CA LEU A 553 25.69 17.96 8.71
C LEU A 553 24.28 18.58 8.62
N GLU A 554 23.29 17.76 8.26
CA GLU A 554 21.89 18.18 8.15
C GLU A 554 20.97 17.11 8.76
N GLY A 555 20.12 17.50 9.71
CA GLY A 555 19.17 16.57 10.34
C GLY A 555 19.83 15.41 11.09
N GLY A 556 21.04 15.62 11.63
CA GLY A 556 21.81 14.58 12.33
C GLY A 556 22.55 13.60 11.41
N LYS A 557 22.51 13.80 10.09
CA LYS A 557 23.22 12.99 9.10
C LYS A 557 24.31 13.81 8.40
N TYR A 558 25.50 13.25 8.24
CA TYR A 558 26.55 13.79 7.39
C TYR A 558 26.24 13.42 5.94
N LYS A 559 25.98 14.40 5.08
CA LYS A 559 25.65 14.18 3.68
C LYS A 559 26.79 14.66 2.79
N ILE A 560 27.01 13.93 1.69
CA ILE A 560 27.94 14.36 0.65
C ILE A 560 27.19 14.71 -0.64
N THR A 561 27.43 15.92 -1.14
CA THR A 561 26.81 16.45 -2.36
C THR A 561 27.80 16.61 -3.51
N THR A 562 29.08 16.33 -3.27
CA THR A 562 30.19 16.43 -4.24
C THR A 562 30.93 15.09 -4.37
N GLY A 563 31.86 14.98 -5.30
CA GLY A 563 32.67 13.75 -5.47
C GLY A 563 31.94 12.58 -6.14
N ASP A 564 32.48 11.37 -5.96
CA ASP A 564 31.96 10.14 -6.56
C ASP A 564 30.91 9.44 -5.68
N ALA A 565 30.83 9.73 -4.38
CA ALA A 565 29.85 9.17 -3.46
C ALA A 565 28.56 10.02 -3.31
N ARG A 566 28.24 10.87 -4.29
CA ARG A 566 27.11 11.83 -4.20
C ARG A 566 25.79 11.15 -3.87
N GLY A 567 25.15 11.62 -2.80
CA GLY A 567 23.89 11.07 -2.30
C GLY A 567 24.04 10.10 -1.12
N LEU A 568 25.28 9.82 -0.70
CA LEU A 568 25.56 9.14 0.56
C LEU A 568 25.23 10.05 1.75
N ALA A 569 24.54 9.49 2.74
CA ALA A 569 24.27 10.06 4.04
C ALA A 569 24.77 9.09 5.13
N LEU A 570 25.50 9.61 6.12
CA LEU A 570 26.04 8.84 7.22
C LEU A 570 25.44 9.31 8.54
N THR A 571 25.00 8.37 9.37
CA THR A 571 24.49 8.64 10.72
C THR A 571 25.47 8.09 11.74
N LEU A 572 25.87 8.91 12.72
CA LEU A 572 26.72 8.45 13.81
C LEU A 572 25.86 7.96 14.98
N LEU A 573 26.21 6.79 15.50
CA LEU A 573 25.66 6.22 16.73
C LEU A 573 26.68 6.41 17.86
N GLY A 574 26.30 7.15 18.89
CA GLY A 574 27.19 7.46 20.01
C GLY A 574 28.37 8.34 19.61
N ASN A 575 29.59 7.92 19.97
CA ASN A 575 30.83 8.62 19.65
C ASN A 575 31.39 8.03 18.35
N GLY A 576 30.97 8.56 17.21
CA GLY A 576 31.38 8.05 15.88
C GLY A 576 32.90 7.90 15.72
N GLU A 577 33.29 7.01 14.81
CA GLU A 577 34.69 6.63 14.54
C GLU A 577 35.02 6.81 13.04
N ASP A 578 36.29 7.08 12.74
CA ASP A 578 36.81 7.03 11.36
C ASP A 578 36.65 5.61 10.81
N THR A 579 36.07 5.48 9.62
CA THR A 579 35.75 4.15 9.05
C THR A 579 35.81 4.18 7.52
N THR A 580 36.04 3.03 6.91
CA THR A 580 35.77 2.86 5.47
C THR A 580 34.26 2.72 5.27
N VAL A 581 33.73 3.40 4.26
CA VAL A 581 32.40 3.21 3.70
C VAL A 581 32.55 2.49 2.37
N ARG A 582 32.00 1.28 2.26
CA ARG A 582 31.95 0.51 1.00
C ARG A 582 30.60 0.69 0.35
N ILE A 583 30.59 1.24 -0.86
CA ILE A 583 29.40 1.44 -1.67
C ILE A 583 29.45 0.45 -2.82
N GLY A 584 28.61 -0.58 -2.77
CA GLY A 584 28.59 -1.65 -3.76
C GLY A 584 27.36 -1.55 -4.65
N LYS A 585 27.55 -1.56 -5.97
CA LYS A 585 26.46 -1.73 -6.94
C LYS A 585 26.36 -3.18 -7.37
N SER A 586 25.24 -3.83 -7.11
CA SER A 586 25.06 -5.24 -7.41
C SER A 586 25.04 -5.50 -8.92
N LEU A 587 25.42 -6.71 -9.33
CA LEU A 587 25.31 -7.13 -10.72
C LEU A 587 23.86 -7.09 -11.20
N LEU A 588 22.91 -7.47 -10.35
CA LEU A 588 21.48 -7.38 -10.62
C LEU A 588 21.07 -5.95 -10.98
N ASP A 589 21.49 -4.94 -10.21
CA ASP A 589 21.17 -3.54 -10.52
C ASP A 589 21.91 -3.02 -11.75
N ILE A 590 23.15 -3.47 -12.01
CA ILE A 590 23.86 -3.17 -13.26
C ILE A 590 23.07 -3.69 -14.48
N LEU A 591 22.46 -4.86 -14.38
CA LEU A 591 21.64 -5.45 -15.43
C LEU A 591 20.27 -4.80 -15.53
N LYS A 592 19.67 -4.38 -14.42
CA LYS A 592 18.44 -3.59 -14.42
C LYS A 592 18.65 -2.23 -15.09
N ASP A 593 19.76 -1.55 -14.84
CA ASP A 593 20.09 -0.31 -15.56
C ASP A 593 20.18 -0.55 -17.07
N PHE A 594 20.84 -1.64 -17.48
CA PHE A 594 20.88 -2.03 -18.89
C PHE A 594 19.49 -2.28 -19.46
N SER A 595 18.63 -3.03 -18.75
CA SER A 595 17.25 -3.26 -19.17
C SER A 595 16.46 -1.96 -19.27
N ASN A 596 16.56 -1.09 -18.26
CA ASN A 596 15.89 0.20 -18.22
C ASN A 596 16.30 1.12 -19.37
N ASP A 597 17.59 1.16 -19.72
CA ASP A 597 18.08 1.89 -20.89
C ASP A 597 17.48 1.37 -22.21
N LEU A 598 17.19 0.06 -22.29
CA LEU A 598 16.55 -0.59 -23.45
C LEU A 598 15.03 -0.48 -23.43
N LEU A 599 14.41 -0.13 -22.30
CA LEU A 599 12.95 -0.02 -22.13
C LEU A 599 12.45 1.42 -22.16
N VAL A 600 13.30 2.39 -21.80
CA VAL A 600 12.95 3.82 -21.79
C VAL A 600 12.43 4.27 -23.16
N SER A 601 11.43 5.15 -23.15
CA SER A 601 10.84 5.68 -24.38
C SER A 601 11.87 6.49 -25.19
N ASN A 602 11.78 6.42 -26.52
CA ASN A 602 12.66 7.13 -27.46
C ASN A 602 14.12 6.68 -27.41
N ASN A 603 14.35 5.42 -27.02
CA ASN A 603 15.68 4.84 -27.09
C ASN A 603 16.09 4.51 -28.55
N GLN A 604 17.27 3.89 -28.71
CA GLN A 604 17.78 3.56 -30.05
C GLN A 604 16.95 2.49 -30.78
N ILE A 605 16.28 1.59 -30.06
CA ILE A 605 15.35 0.61 -30.64
C ILE A 605 14.13 1.33 -31.20
N ASP A 606 13.52 2.23 -30.41
CA ASP A 606 12.36 3.02 -30.84
C ASP A 606 12.71 3.88 -32.06
N THR A 607 13.87 4.53 -32.06
CA THR A 607 14.37 5.31 -33.21
C THR A 607 14.50 4.44 -34.47
N LYS A 608 14.99 3.20 -34.31
CA LYS A 608 15.13 2.25 -35.40
C LYS A 608 13.78 1.75 -35.92
N ILE A 609 12.82 1.50 -35.04
CA ILE A 609 11.43 1.17 -35.40
C ILE A 609 10.80 2.32 -36.19
N SER A 610 10.99 3.57 -35.77
CA SER A 610 10.51 4.74 -36.53
C SER A 610 11.12 4.77 -37.94
N SER A 611 12.45 4.59 -38.06
CA SER A 611 13.11 4.53 -39.37
C SER A 611 12.59 3.41 -40.25
N TYR A 612 12.23 2.25 -39.70
CA TYR A 612 11.65 1.15 -40.48
C TYR A 612 10.21 1.43 -40.90
N ASN A 613 9.42 2.14 -40.09
CA ASN A 613 8.08 2.59 -40.50
C ASN A 613 8.15 3.63 -41.63
N ASP A 614 9.13 4.53 -41.57
CA ASP A 614 9.40 5.49 -42.65
C ASP A 614 9.81 4.77 -43.95
N ASP A 615 10.69 3.77 -43.86
CA ASP A 615 11.07 2.92 -45.00
C ASP A 615 9.85 2.20 -45.61
N ILE A 616 8.98 1.62 -44.78
CA ILE A 616 7.73 0.96 -45.23
C ILE A 616 6.82 1.95 -45.94
N THR A 617 6.69 3.17 -45.42
CA THR A 617 5.88 4.22 -46.06
C THR A 617 6.45 4.56 -47.44
N ASP A 618 7.78 4.77 -47.55
CA ASP A 618 8.45 5.04 -48.82
C ASP A 618 8.31 3.88 -49.84
N TYR A 619 8.39 2.62 -49.39
CA TYR A 619 8.16 1.47 -50.27
C TYR A 619 6.71 1.36 -50.75
N ASN A 620 5.73 1.67 -49.90
CA ASN A 620 4.32 1.72 -50.30
C ASN A 620 4.05 2.82 -51.32
N ASP A 621 4.66 4.00 -51.15
CA ASP A 621 4.58 5.09 -52.12
C ASP A 621 5.21 4.67 -53.46
N LYS A 622 6.37 4.00 -53.45
CA LYS A 622 6.99 3.43 -54.66
C LYS A 622 6.15 2.37 -55.34
N LEU A 623 5.44 1.53 -54.58
CA LEU A 623 4.50 0.54 -55.13
C LEU A 623 3.34 1.23 -55.82
N LYS A 624 2.81 2.30 -55.22
CA LYS A 624 1.75 3.11 -55.81
C LYS A 624 2.21 3.78 -57.10
N ASP A 625 3.36 4.45 -57.08
CA ASP A 625 3.97 5.09 -58.26
C ASP A 625 4.25 4.07 -59.37
N LEU A 626 4.72 2.87 -59.01
CA LEU A 626 4.91 1.77 -59.95
C LEU A 626 3.58 1.37 -60.58
N SER A 627 2.53 1.16 -59.78
CA SER A 627 1.20 0.78 -60.30
C SER A 627 0.64 1.84 -61.26
N GLU A 628 0.68 3.12 -60.87
CA GLU A 628 0.21 4.23 -61.71
C GLU A 628 0.99 4.32 -63.03
N ARG A 629 2.32 4.14 -62.98
CA ARG A 629 3.15 4.08 -64.17
C ARG A 629 2.80 2.88 -65.06
N MET A 630 2.62 1.69 -64.50
CA MET A 630 2.28 0.49 -65.26
C MET A 630 0.90 0.62 -65.92
N ASP A 631 -0.07 1.27 -65.26
CA ASP A 631 -1.38 1.56 -65.86
C ASP A 631 -1.27 2.55 -67.03
N GLY A 632 -0.41 3.56 -66.92
CA GLY A 632 -0.10 4.49 -68.01
C GLY A 632 0.56 3.81 -69.21
N GLU A 633 1.53 2.94 -68.95
CA GLU A 633 2.21 2.11 -69.95
C GLU A 633 1.23 1.17 -70.66
N ARG A 634 0.38 0.48 -69.89
CA ARG A 634 -0.69 -0.39 -70.39
C ARG A 634 -1.62 0.36 -71.34
N LYS A 635 -2.06 1.56 -70.95
CA LYS A 635 -2.92 2.41 -71.79
C LYS A 635 -2.21 2.78 -73.09
N ARG A 636 -0.95 3.22 -73.03
CA ARG A 636 -0.16 3.59 -74.21
C ARG A 636 0.02 2.42 -75.16
N TYR A 637 0.37 1.24 -74.65
CA TYR A 637 0.47 0.04 -75.48
C TYR A 637 -0.87 -0.33 -76.10
N THR A 638 -1.95 -0.29 -75.34
CA THR A 638 -3.30 -0.54 -75.86
C THR A 638 -3.64 0.39 -77.04
N GLU A 639 -3.34 1.70 -76.92
CA GLU A 639 -3.53 2.67 -78.01
C GLU A 639 -2.64 2.37 -79.23
N GLN A 640 -1.36 2.03 -79.02
CA GLN A 640 -0.43 1.69 -80.09
C GLN A 640 -0.84 0.43 -80.85
N PHE A 641 -1.23 -0.62 -80.12
CA PHE A 641 -1.68 -1.87 -80.73
C PHE A 641 -3.03 -1.68 -81.46
N ALA A 642 -3.95 -0.86 -80.93
CA ALA A 642 -5.19 -0.51 -81.63
C ALA A 642 -4.92 0.25 -82.96
N SER A 643 -3.97 1.20 -82.96
CA SER A 643 -3.54 1.88 -84.18
C SER A 643 -2.88 0.92 -85.18
N MET A 644 -2.10 -0.03 -84.68
CA MET A 644 -1.47 -1.07 -85.51
C MET A 644 -2.52 -2.00 -86.12
N GLU A 645 -3.52 -2.44 -85.36
CA GLU A 645 -4.63 -3.26 -85.84
C GLU A 645 -5.43 -2.55 -86.94
N SER A 646 -5.70 -1.24 -86.77
CA SER A 646 -6.33 -0.41 -87.80
C SER A 646 -5.48 -0.34 -89.08
N SER A 647 -4.17 -0.16 -88.95
CA SER A 647 -3.23 -0.12 -90.07
C SER A 647 -3.13 -1.47 -90.80
N VAL A 648 -3.07 -2.58 -90.06
CA VAL A 648 -3.07 -3.94 -90.62
C VAL A 648 -4.39 -4.24 -91.33
N THR A 649 -5.52 -3.80 -90.77
CA THR A 649 -6.84 -3.92 -91.40
C THR A 649 -6.89 -3.13 -92.71
N SER A 650 -6.34 -1.92 -92.74
CA SER A 650 -6.17 -1.11 -93.96
C SER A 650 -5.34 -1.86 -95.01
N PHE A 651 -4.17 -2.38 -94.64
CA PHE A 651 -3.32 -3.14 -95.57
C PHE A 651 -3.99 -4.41 -96.10
N LYS A 652 -4.74 -5.13 -95.25
CA LYS A 652 -5.55 -6.29 -95.69
C LYS A 652 -6.59 -5.86 -96.74
N LYS A 653 -7.33 -4.78 -96.50
CA LYS A 653 -8.28 -4.21 -97.48
C LYS A 653 -7.60 -3.78 -98.78
N THR A 654 -6.42 -3.17 -98.71
CA THR A 654 -5.63 -2.82 -99.91
C THR A 654 -5.18 -4.08 -100.65
N GLY A 655 -4.75 -5.12 -99.93
CA GLY A 655 -4.41 -6.44 -100.49
C GLY A 655 -5.60 -7.06 -101.20
N GLU A 656 -6.76 -7.14 -100.54
CA GLU A 656 -8.01 -7.61 -101.14
C GLU A 656 -8.39 -6.79 -102.38
N LEU A 657 -8.19 -5.47 -102.37
CA LEU A 657 -8.47 -4.61 -103.52
C LEU A 657 -7.50 -4.88 -104.68
N LEU A 658 -6.22 -5.10 -104.40
CA LEU A 658 -5.22 -5.50 -105.39
C LEU A 658 -5.49 -6.89 -105.95
N ASP A 659 -5.90 -7.84 -105.11
CA ASP A 659 -6.30 -9.18 -105.53
C ASP A 659 -7.51 -9.12 -106.45
N ASN A 660 -8.54 -8.36 -106.07
CA ASN A 660 -9.71 -8.11 -106.92
C ASN A 660 -9.33 -7.40 -108.24
N PHE A 661 -8.38 -6.47 -108.22
CA PHE A 661 -7.88 -5.80 -109.42
C PHE A 661 -7.09 -6.75 -110.33
N MET A 662 -6.25 -7.62 -109.76
CA MET A 662 -5.52 -8.66 -110.48
C MET A 662 -6.46 -9.71 -111.06
N GLU A 663 -7.49 -10.13 -110.33
CA GLU A 663 -8.54 -11.01 -110.85
C GLU A 663 -9.32 -10.36 -111.99
N SER A 664 -9.66 -9.07 -111.87
CA SER A 664 -10.29 -8.29 -112.94
C SER A 664 -9.40 -8.16 -114.18
N TRP A 665 -8.09 -7.89 -114.01
CA TRP A 665 -7.13 -7.86 -115.11
C TRP A 665 -6.95 -9.23 -115.78
N LYS A 666 -6.89 -10.30 -114.98
CA LYS A 666 -6.82 -11.68 -115.48
C LYS A 666 -8.09 -12.06 -116.25
N ALA A 667 -9.25 -11.59 -115.82
CA ALA A 667 -10.51 -11.76 -116.54
C ALA A 667 -10.55 -10.93 -117.85
N GLY A 668 -9.97 -9.73 -117.86
CA GLY A 668 -9.89 -8.86 -119.03
C GLY A 668 -8.88 -9.31 -120.10
N LEU A 669 -7.83 -10.05 -119.72
CA LEU A 669 -6.86 -10.67 -120.65
C LEU A 669 -7.38 -11.94 -121.33
N ASN A 670 -8.51 -12.48 -120.87
CA ASN A 670 -9.15 -13.69 -121.40
C ASN A 670 -10.38 -13.40 -122.29
N ASN A 671 -10.59 -12.14 -122.68
CA ASN A 671 -11.48 -11.69 -123.77
C ASN A 671 -10.64 -11.03 -124.87
#